data_AF-A0A1F6ARH6-F1
#
_entry.id   AF-A0A1F6ARH6-F1
#
_cell.length_a   1.000
_cell.length_b   1.000
_cell.length_c   1.000
_cell.angle_alpha   90.00
_cell.angle_beta   90.00
_cell.angle_gamma   90.00
#
_symmetry.space_group_name_H-M   'P 1'
#
loop_
_entity.id
_entity.type
_entity.pdbx_description
1 polymer ?
#
loop_
_entity_poly.entity_id
_entity_poly.type
_entity_poly.pdbx_seq_one_letter_code
_entity_poly.pdbx_strand_id
1 'polypeptide(L)'
;MYWADKIAKEIIRSGKYKPYWVDDMKTPSGRIHVGSLRGVLIHELVWRALKHAGEEATFTYVFDDHDPMDALPVYLEKEKWDKYLGQPLFTVPSPDEKSENYARHFAEEFIEVFNRLGCRAKILWSSEFYKTGKMNDYIKICLDKAAEIREIYEEMYKKKMAPDWYPFQIVCPRCMKESTTRVNAWNGEKVKFFCQEDAVTWTKGCGLEAEVSPFSGNGKFVGKLSWKVEWPVKWQLIGVTVEGAGKDHMSAGGSHDVAKLVCERVLNYPVPYPVPYEFFLIGGRKMSSSKGLGTSAKEVSDIIPPYLLRFLFTRSDYRGAINFDPVGNMVIPDLFDEYDRCWQAFNTDSDETLSRIFEYSQLNNLPQKNPKLFIPRFRGVANYFQHPAVELGSRFSEIKGSELTTEEKSILSEREKYARIWIKKYSPDEYRFHMTEKLPEEAVKLSDKQKEYLQRVIDLISRINDADKLQIALYNLSQELNLDSNKAFTAIYTAFLGKKHGPKAAWFLLHYDKDQIIHRLKEASQEEVEKESSFATIKSISRSSLFSIERKVKEMYPSVSVGIALIKNVTIARRDAVLEKEKEKFLANLKGLTTEQLGQYREIQSYRKLYKEMGIDWHSRRPSPEALLRRVVLGKGLYSINTCVDAYNLVVMKQKVSVGAFDFDRLKFPTILRFAKEGDEILLLGDEEPTKYTSKELAYYDKEGGYNIDFNYRDAKRTMVTVDTTNIWINVDGIFDITPQRVWETLHEAVINIVEYAGGKVEFEGVVV
;
A
#
# COMPACT_ATOMS: atom_id res chain seq x y z
N MET A 1 30.32 16.33 8.78
CA MET A 1 30.64 14.90 8.55
C MET A 1 29.40 14.01 8.50
N TYR A 2 29.20 13.41 7.32
CA TYR A 2 28.14 12.47 7.00
C TYR A 2 28.29 11.12 7.73
N TRP A 3 27.18 10.38 7.90
CA TRP A 3 27.16 9.18 8.75
C TRP A 3 28.02 8.04 8.20
N ALA A 4 28.07 7.83 6.89
CA ALA A 4 28.87 6.75 6.30
C ALA A 4 30.38 6.98 6.52
N ASP A 5 30.83 8.24 6.41
CA ASP A 5 32.22 8.61 6.69
C ASP A 5 32.56 8.42 8.18
N LYS A 6 31.60 8.65 9.09
CA LYS A 6 31.79 8.38 10.53
C LYS A 6 31.98 6.89 10.78
N ILE A 7 31.13 6.05 10.19
CA ILE A 7 31.24 4.58 10.29
C ILE A 7 32.59 4.11 9.74
N ALA A 8 32.97 4.53 8.53
CA ALA A 8 34.25 4.16 7.94
C ALA A 8 35.43 4.55 8.84
N LYS A 9 35.44 5.79 9.38
CA LYS A 9 36.48 6.24 10.32
C LYS A 9 36.53 5.43 11.61
N GLU A 10 35.37 5.05 12.15
CA GLU A 10 35.29 4.22 13.35
C GLU A 10 35.86 2.82 13.11
N ILE A 11 35.44 2.18 12.01
CA ILE A 11 35.92 0.86 11.59
C ILE A 11 37.44 0.90 11.38
N ILE A 12 37.95 1.89 10.64
CA ILE A 12 39.38 2.04 10.35
C ILE A 12 40.18 2.24 11.65
N ARG A 13 39.78 3.19 12.48
CA ARG A 13 40.44 3.49 13.75
C ARG A 13 40.47 2.30 14.71
N SER A 14 39.44 1.44 14.66
CA SER A 14 39.38 0.26 15.53
C SER A 14 40.46 -0.77 15.23
N GLY A 15 40.87 -0.90 13.96
CA GLY A 15 41.79 -1.94 13.49
C GLY A 15 41.22 -3.38 13.53
N LYS A 16 39.97 -3.59 13.95
CA LYS A 16 39.41 -4.92 14.24
C LYS A 16 38.75 -5.62 13.05
N TYR A 17 38.13 -4.86 12.15
CA TYR A 17 37.25 -5.40 11.10
C TYR A 17 37.97 -5.55 9.76
N LYS A 18 39.15 -6.19 9.77
CA LYS A 18 39.96 -6.45 8.57
C LYS A 18 39.87 -7.93 8.14
N PRO A 19 39.86 -8.24 6.84
CA PRO A 19 39.77 -7.31 5.69
C PRO A 19 38.43 -6.57 5.69
N TYR A 20 38.33 -5.41 5.04
CA TYR A 20 37.05 -4.69 4.97
C TYR A 20 36.12 -5.37 3.95
N TRP A 21 35.23 -6.20 4.46
CA TRP A 21 34.27 -6.95 3.65
C TRP A 21 32.87 -6.55 4.09
N VAL A 22 32.23 -5.74 3.24
CA VAL A 22 30.88 -5.23 3.45
C VAL A 22 29.90 -6.14 2.71
N ASP A 23 28.87 -6.62 3.40
CA ASP A 23 27.87 -7.51 2.82
C ASP A 23 26.44 -7.10 3.22
N ASP A 24 25.47 -7.62 2.48
CA ASP A 24 24.04 -7.59 2.81
C ASP A 24 23.36 -8.80 2.15
N MET A 25 22.19 -9.20 2.67
CA MET A 25 21.54 -10.44 2.25
C MET A 25 20.03 -10.29 2.08
N LYS A 26 19.45 -11.04 1.11
CA LYS A 26 17.99 -11.06 0.91
C LYS A 26 17.48 -12.36 0.31
N THR A 27 16.40 -12.89 0.88
CA THR A 27 15.61 -13.97 0.28
C THR A 27 14.76 -13.47 -0.90
N PRO A 28 14.91 -14.01 -2.13
CA PRO A 28 14.13 -13.63 -3.30
C PRO A 28 12.80 -14.42 -3.40
N SER A 29 11.95 -14.33 -2.37
CA SER A 29 10.69 -15.08 -2.30
C SER A 29 9.53 -14.48 -3.12
N GLY A 30 9.78 -13.40 -3.86
CA GLY A 30 8.82 -12.67 -4.69
C GLY A 30 9.40 -11.32 -5.08
N ARG A 31 8.59 -10.43 -5.69
CA ARG A 31 9.00 -9.08 -6.07
C ARG A 31 9.54 -8.35 -4.83
N ILE A 32 10.79 -7.91 -4.94
CA ILE A 32 11.48 -7.28 -3.82
C ILE A 32 10.99 -5.83 -3.71
N HIS A 33 10.45 -5.46 -2.54
CA HIS A 33 9.88 -4.13 -2.31
C HIS A 33 10.99 -3.05 -2.22
N VAL A 34 10.64 -1.80 -2.53
CA VAL A 34 11.59 -0.66 -2.54
C VAL A 34 12.36 -0.51 -1.23
N GLY A 35 11.74 -0.82 -0.10
CA GLY A 35 12.41 -0.76 1.20
C GLY A 35 13.63 -1.68 1.35
N SER A 36 13.75 -2.74 0.54
CA SER A 36 14.94 -3.60 0.57
C SER A 36 16.16 -2.91 -0.05
N LEU A 37 15.98 -1.90 -0.91
CA LEU A 37 17.09 -1.08 -1.43
C LEU A 37 17.83 -0.35 -0.31
N ARG A 38 17.16 -0.13 0.84
CA ARG A 38 17.77 0.53 1.99
C ARG A 38 18.99 -0.22 2.50
N GLY A 39 18.90 -1.55 2.63
CA GLY A 39 20.04 -2.39 3.03
C GLY A 39 21.18 -2.23 2.03
N VAL A 40 20.92 -2.54 0.76
CA VAL A 40 21.92 -2.49 -0.32
C VAL A 40 22.65 -1.13 -0.35
N LEU A 41 21.89 -0.03 -0.26
CA LEU A 41 22.44 1.33 -0.34
C LEU A 41 23.22 1.71 0.92
N ILE A 42 22.79 1.31 2.11
CA ILE A 42 23.55 1.61 3.33
C ILE A 42 24.91 0.92 3.30
N HIS A 43 24.93 -0.36 2.96
CA HIS A 43 26.16 -1.14 2.84
C HIS A 43 27.07 -0.61 1.74
N GLU A 44 26.51 -0.29 0.58
CA GLU A 44 27.27 0.33 -0.51
C GLU A 44 27.85 1.69 -0.10
N LEU A 45 27.14 2.51 0.67
CA LEU A 45 27.64 3.79 1.16
C LEU A 45 28.77 3.62 2.19
N VAL A 46 28.69 2.63 3.08
CA VAL A 46 29.79 2.29 4.00
C VAL A 46 31.02 1.81 3.22
N TRP A 47 30.82 0.92 2.24
CA TRP A 47 31.89 0.48 1.34
C TRP A 47 32.51 1.64 0.57
N ARG A 48 31.69 2.53 0.00
CA ARG A 48 32.14 3.71 -0.73
C ARG A 48 32.90 4.68 0.18
N ALA A 49 32.47 4.84 1.43
CA ALA A 49 33.17 5.66 2.42
C ALA A 49 34.55 5.08 2.80
N LEU A 50 34.67 3.75 2.92
CA LEU A 50 35.96 3.07 3.12
C LEU A 50 36.89 3.27 1.91
N LYS A 51 36.36 3.14 0.69
CA LYS A 51 37.10 3.42 -0.55
C LYS A 51 37.55 4.88 -0.65
N HIS A 52 36.69 5.84 -0.30
CA HIS A 52 37.04 7.25 -0.23
C HIS A 52 38.11 7.55 0.84
N ALA A 53 38.19 6.75 1.90
CA ALA A 53 39.23 6.85 2.91
C ALA A 53 40.57 6.20 2.48
N GLY A 54 40.65 5.64 1.27
CA GLY A 54 41.86 5.03 0.71
C GLY A 54 42.04 3.55 1.07
N GLU A 55 41.02 2.90 1.64
CA GLU A 55 41.12 1.50 2.04
C GLU A 55 40.67 0.53 0.94
N GLU A 56 41.28 -0.65 0.91
CA GLU A 56 40.80 -1.76 0.10
C GLU A 56 39.60 -2.42 0.77
N ALA A 57 38.45 -2.41 0.09
CA ALA A 57 37.20 -2.95 0.59
C ALA A 57 36.45 -3.73 -0.50
N THR A 58 35.83 -4.85 -0.11
CA THR A 58 34.97 -5.69 -0.95
C THR A 58 33.51 -5.43 -0.61
N PHE A 59 32.66 -5.41 -1.65
CA PHE A 59 31.21 -5.33 -1.49
C PHE A 59 30.53 -6.53 -2.15
N THR A 60 29.85 -7.35 -1.35
CA THR A 60 29.06 -8.49 -1.80
C THR A 60 27.58 -8.31 -1.49
N TYR A 61 26.75 -9.13 -2.14
CA TYR A 61 25.34 -9.22 -1.83
C TYR A 61 24.89 -10.68 -1.99
N VAL A 62 24.35 -11.26 -0.92
CA VAL A 62 23.88 -12.65 -0.92
C VAL A 62 22.38 -12.71 -1.21
N PHE A 63 21.99 -13.53 -2.17
CA PHE A 63 20.61 -13.96 -2.29
C PHE A 63 20.42 -15.33 -1.65
N ASP A 64 19.51 -15.37 -0.66
CA ASP A 64 19.14 -16.59 0.06
C ASP A 64 18.14 -17.44 -0.72
N ASP A 65 18.56 -17.89 -1.90
CA ASP A 65 17.78 -18.72 -2.83
C ASP A 65 17.57 -20.18 -2.36
N HIS A 66 18.27 -20.66 -1.32
CA HIS A 66 18.04 -21.96 -0.70
C HIS A 66 16.92 -21.94 0.34
N ASP A 67 16.45 -20.77 0.78
CA ASP A 67 15.30 -20.69 1.68
C ASP A 67 14.07 -21.38 1.08
N PRO A 68 13.23 -22.01 1.92
CA PRO A 68 12.02 -22.66 1.45
C PRO A 68 10.96 -21.62 1.03
N MET A 69 10.19 -21.94 0.01
CA MET A 69 9.01 -21.18 -0.39
C MET A 69 7.90 -21.32 0.68
N ASP A 70 7.80 -20.35 1.58
CA ASP A 70 6.88 -20.37 2.75
C ASP A 70 5.53 -19.70 2.50
N ALA A 71 5.44 -18.92 1.43
CA ALA A 71 4.25 -18.22 1.00
C ALA A 71 4.25 -18.06 -0.52
N LEU A 72 3.04 -18.01 -1.09
CA LEU A 72 2.84 -17.72 -2.49
C LEU A 72 2.53 -16.22 -2.68
N PRO A 73 3.30 -15.49 -3.51
CA PRO A 73 2.92 -14.13 -3.88
C PRO A 73 1.52 -14.05 -4.50
N VAL A 74 0.75 -13.04 -4.09
CA VAL A 74 -0.66 -12.86 -4.46
C VAL A 74 -0.91 -12.70 -5.97
N TYR A 75 0.11 -12.36 -6.75
CA TYR A 75 0.05 -12.17 -8.19
C TYR A 75 0.41 -13.45 -8.98
N LEU A 76 0.69 -14.56 -8.30
CA LEU A 76 0.94 -15.87 -8.91
C LEU A 76 -0.27 -16.80 -8.74
N GLU A 77 -0.59 -17.55 -9.79
CA GLU A 77 -1.74 -18.48 -9.84
C GLU A 77 -1.58 -19.64 -8.85
N LYS A 78 -2.46 -19.72 -7.85
CA LYS A 78 -2.33 -20.72 -6.78
C LYS A 78 -2.29 -22.15 -7.30
N GLU A 79 -3.15 -22.49 -8.25
CA GLU A 79 -3.29 -23.83 -8.82
C GLU A 79 -1.99 -24.33 -9.47
N LYS A 80 -1.19 -23.40 -10.02
CA LYS A 80 0.09 -23.72 -10.67
C LYS A 80 1.23 -23.87 -9.66
N TRP A 81 1.23 -23.05 -8.61
CA TRP A 81 2.41 -22.84 -7.77
C TRP A 81 2.35 -23.47 -6.37
N ASP A 82 1.16 -23.78 -5.84
CA ASP A 82 0.96 -24.29 -4.47
C ASP A 82 1.75 -25.59 -4.18
N LYS A 83 1.92 -26.43 -5.20
CA LYS A 83 2.69 -27.69 -5.10
C LYS A 83 4.18 -27.51 -4.75
N TYR A 84 4.74 -26.32 -4.97
CA TYR A 84 6.13 -26.00 -4.66
C TYR A 84 6.33 -25.44 -3.25
N LEU A 85 5.25 -25.17 -2.51
CA LEU A 85 5.35 -24.70 -1.13
C LEU A 85 6.17 -25.69 -0.29
N GLY A 86 7.26 -25.17 0.28
CA GLY A 86 8.16 -25.87 1.19
C GLY A 86 9.45 -26.33 0.52
N GLN A 87 9.53 -26.25 -0.80
CA GLN A 87 10.75 -26.53 -1.55
C GLN A 87 11.69 -25.32 -1.54
N PRO A 88 13.02 -25.51 -1.64
CA PRO A 88 13.97 -24.42 -1.80
C PRO A 88 13.65 -23.54 -3.01
N LEU A 89 13.73 -22.22 -2.90
CA LEU A 89 13.32 -21.30 -3.97
C LEU A 89 14.08 -21.53 -5.30
N PHE A 90 15.36 -21.92 -5.26
CA PHE A 90 16.15 -22.21 -6.46
C PHE A 90 15.71 -23.48 -7.21
N THR A 91 14.93 -24.37 -6.58
CA THR A 91 14.39 -25.58 -7.24
C THR A 91 13.02 -25.33 -7.88
N VAL A 92 12.38 -24.20 -7.56
CA VAL A 92 11.07 -23.85 -8.08
C VAL A 92 11.21 -23.28 -9.50
N PRO A 93 10.42 -23.72 -10.49
CA PRO A 93 10.51 -23.22 -11.86
C PRO A 93 10.33 -21.70 -11.96
N SER A 94 10.93 -21.08 -12.98
CA SER A 94 10.75 -19.64 -13.21
C SER A 94 9.29 -19.29 -13.56
N PRO A 95 8.75 -18.16 -13.06
CA PRO A 95 7.50 -17.58 -13.52
C PRO A 95 7.51 -17.15 -14.99
N ASP A 96 8.68 -16.89 -15.56
CA ASP A 96 8.88 -16.54 -16.97
C ASP A 96 9.68 -17.61 -17.73
N GLU A 97 9.87 -17.40 -19.03
CA GLU A 97 10.66 -18.32 -19.89
C GLU A 97 12.16 -17.98 -19.91
N LYS A 98 12.60 -16.91 -19.25
CA LYS A 98 13.96 -16.36 -19.39
C LYS A 98 14.88 -16.71 -18.24
N SER A 99 14.35 -16.68 -17.03
CA SER A 99 15.13 -16.84 -15.81
C SER A 99 15.32 -18.33 -15.51
N GLU A 100 16.46 -18.69 -14.92
CA GLU A 100 16.81 -20.08 -14.62
C GLU A 100 15.79 -20.74 -13.67
N ASN A 101 15.33 -20.01 -12.66
CA ASN A 101 14.37 -20.49 -11.66
C ASN A 101 13.66 -19.31 -10.98
N TYR A 102 12.72 -19.61 -10.08
CA TYR A 102 11.92 -18.65 -9.34
C TYR A 102 12.76 -17.60 -8.59
N ALA A 103 13.77 -18.05 -7.84
CA ALA A 103 14.64 -17.17 -7.06
C ALA A 103 15.40 -16.20 -7.98
N ARG A 104 15.94 -16.72 -9.09
CA ARG A 104 16.71 -15.95 -10.07
C ARG A 104 15.86 -14.87 -10.71
N HIS A 105 14.62 -15.19 -11.12
CA HIS A 105 13.69 -14.22 -11.70
C HIS A 105 13.51 -12.95 -10.84
N PHE A 106 13.18 -13.12 -9.56
CA PHE A 106 12.95 -11.97 -8.67
C PHE A 106 14.25 -11.28 -8.22
N ALA A 107 15.34 -12.04 -8.09
CA ALA A 107 16.65 -11.48 -7.76
C ALA A 107 17.19 -10.63 -8.92
N GLU A 108 17.08 -11.07 -10.17
CA GLU A 108 17.53 -10.35 -11.37
C GLU A 108 16.79 -9.02 -11.54
N GLU A 109 15.46 -8.98 -11.32
CA GLU A 109 14.69 -7.74 -11.30
C GLU A 109 15.26 -6.75 -10.25
N PHE A 110 15.61 -7.24 -9.07
CA PHE A 110 16.16 -6.41 -8.01
C PHE A 110 17.61 -5.95 -8.29
N ILE A 111 18.44 -6.84 -8.84
CA ILE A 111 19.80 -6.56 -9.30
C ILE A 111 19.80 -5.44 -10.34
N GLU A 112 18.89 -5.50 -11.32
CA GLU A 112 18.73 -4.45 -12.32
C GLU A 112 18.47 -3.09 -11.66
N VAL A 113 17.57 -3.05 -10.68
CA VAL A 113 17.21 -1.82 -9.98
C VAL A 113 18.39 -1.24 -9.21
N PHE A 114 19.05 -2.00 -8.33
CA PHE A 114 20.14 -1.42 -7.55
C PHE A 114 21.39 -1.12 -8.39
N ASN A 115 21.64 -1.84 -9.50
CA ASN A 115 22.70 -1.51 -10.45
C ASN A 115 22.42 -0.16 -11.14
N ARG A 116 21.15 0.13 -11.48
CA ARG A 116 20.75 1.46 -11.99
C ARG A 116 20.98 2.57 -10.97
N LEU A 117 21.00 2.24 -9.67
CA LEU A 117 21.35 3.15 -8.57
C LEU A 117 22.85 3.21 -8.27
N GLY A 118 23.69 2.66 -9.14
CA GLY A 118 25.15 2.69 -9.00
C GLY A 118 25.69 1.71 -7.94
N CYS A 119 24.86 0.81 -7.39
CA CYS A 119 25.31 -0.22 -6.48
C CYS A 119 25.76 -1.45 -7.27
N ARG A 120 27.06 -1.72 -7.34
CA ARG A 120 27.60 -2.88 -8.09
C ARG A 120 28.23 -3.89 -7.13
N ALA A 121 27.38 -4.64 -6.42
CA ALA A 121 27.82 -5.71 -5.53
C ALA A 121 28.27 -6.95 -6.30
N LYS A 122 29.22 -7.71 -5.76
CA LYS A 122 29.49 -9.07 -6.21
C LYS A 122 28.41 -10.01 -5.68
N ILE A 123 27.58 -10.53 -6.58
CA ILE A 123 26.45 -11.39 -6.23
C ILE A 123 26.93 -12.78 -5.81
N LEU A 124 26.40 -13.26 -4.69
CA LEU A 124 26.61 -14.60 -4.16
C LEU A 124 25.24 -15.28 -3.96
N TRP A 125 25.20 -16.60 -4.12
CA TRP A 125 23.97 -17.39 -4.02
C TRP A 125 24.12 -18.43 -2.93
N SER A 126 23.20 -18.42 -1.96
CA SER A 126 23.23 -19.34 -0.83
C SER A 126 23.26 -20.81 -1.28
N SER A 127 22.51 -21.16 -2.33
CA SER A 127 22.43 -22.51 -2.86
C SER A 127 23.77 -23.05 -3.35
N GLU A 128 24.64 -22.17 -3.87
CA GLU A 128 25.96 -22.55 -4.35
C GLU A 128 26.92 -22.88 -3.20
N PHE A 129 26.75 -22.27 -2.01
CA PHE A 129 27.54 -22.66 -0.82
C PHE A 129 27.28 -24.10 -0.41
N TYR A 130 26.04 -24.56 -0.52
CA TYR A 130 25.66 -25.95 -0.25
C TYR A 130 26.09 -26.88 -1.38
N LYS A 131 25.72 -26.59 -2.64
CA LYS A 131 26.04 -27.47 -3.79
C LYS A 131 27.53 -27.72 -3.99
N THR A 132 28.38 -26.76 -3.63
CA THR A 132 29.84 -26.88 -3.70
C THR A 132 30.46 -27.58 -2.49
N GLY A 133 29.68 -27.87 -1.44
CA GLY A 133 30.14 -28.50 -0.21
C GLY A 133 30.86 -27.55 0.76
N LYS A 134 30.93 -26.25 0.46
CA LYS A 134 31.60 -25.24 1.32
C LYS A 134 30.96 -25.10 2.70
N MET A 135 29.69 -25.46 2.84
CA MET A 135 28.97 -25.45 4.12
C MET A 135 29.25 -26.67 5.01
N ASN A 136 29.86 -27.75 4.49
CA ASN A 136 29.90 -29.05 5.16
C ASN A 136 30.59 -29.02 6.53
N ASP A 137 31.74 -28.37 6.62
CA ASP A 137 32.49 -28.28 7.88
C ASP A 137 31.68 -27.51 8.94
N TYR A 138 31.00 -26.45 8.55
CA TYR A 138 30.14 -25.66 9.43
C TYR A 138 28.87 -26.39 9.83
N ILE A 139 28.26 -27.15 8.91
CA ILE A 139 27.12 -28.03 9.21
C ILE A 139 27.54 -29.03 10.29
N LYS A 140 28.71 -29.66 10.13
CA LYS A 140 29.23 -30.59 11.15
C LYS A 140 29.43 -29.90 12.49
N ILE A 141 30.08 -28.72 12.53
CA ILE A 141 30.28 -27.96 13.77
C ILE A 141 28.94 -27.65 14.45
N CYS A 142 27.93 -27.19 13.71
CA CYS A 142 26.62 -26.85 14.26
C CYS A 142 25.85 -28.08 14.75
N LEU A 143 25.98 -29.23 14.09
CA LEU A 143 25.37 -30.49 14.52
C LEU A 143 26.07 -31.04 15.78
N ASP A 144 27.40 -31.03 15.83
CA ASP A 144 28.20 -31.46 16.98
C ASP A 144 27.92 -30.57 18.21
N LYS A 145 27.75 -29.25 18.00
CA LYS A 145 27.43 -28.27 19.06
C LYS A 145 25.94 -27.95 19.18
N ALA A 146 25.05 -28.85 18.76
CA ALA A 146 23.61 -28.59 18.82
C ALA A 146 23.10 -28.31 20.25
N ALA A 147 23.74 -28.86 21.29
CA ALA A 147 23.41 -28.56 22.69
C ALA A 147 23.63 -27.08 23.04
N GLU A 148 24.80 -26.54 22.71
CA GLU A 148 25.13 -25.12 22.89
C GLU A 148 24.13 -24.21 22.13
N ILE A 149 23.77 -24.58 20.90
CA ILE A 149 22.79 -23.81 20.12
C ILE A 149 21.41 -23.83 20.80
N ARG A 150 20.99 -24.96 21.37
CA ARG A 150 19.72 -25.02 22.14
C ARG A 150 19.77 -24.12 23.37
N GLU A 151 20.90 -24.06 24.07
CA GLU A 151 21.11 -23.17 25.22
C GLU A 151 21.03 -21.69 24.80
N ILE A 152 21.62 -21.32 23.65
CA ILE A 152 21.49 -19.97 23.08
C ILE A 152 20.01 -19.62 22.84
N TYR A 153 19.23 -20.53 22.25
CA TYR A 153 17.79 -20.30 22.04
C TYR A 153 17.01 -20.21 23.36
N GLU A 154 17.36 -21.01 24.35
CA GLU A 154 16.74 -20.99 25.68
C GLU A 154 17.04 -19.66 26.41
N GLU A 155 18.28 -19.18 26.38
CA GLU A 155 18.69 -17.89 26.93
C GLU A 155 17.96 -16.72 26.26
N MET A 156 17.94 -16.71 24.93
CA MET A 156 17.40 -15.59 24.14
C MET A 156 15.88 -15.52 24.17
N TYR A 157 15.19 -16.66 24.11
CA TYR A 157 13.73 -16.71 23.97
C TYR A 157 13.00 -17.27 25.18
N LYS A 158 13.71 -17.64 26.25
CA LYS A 158 13.16 -18.34 27.42
C LYS A 158 12.35 -19.59 27.03
N LYS A 159 12.74 -20.20 25.90
CA LYS A 159 12.04 -21.33 25.30
C LYS A 159 13.00 -22.50 25.19
N LYS A 160 12.78 -23.52 26.01
CA LYS A 160 13.55 -24.76 25.97
C LYS A 160 13.28 -25.52 24.66
N MET A 161 14.32 -25.71 23.87
CA MET A 161 14.25 -26.56 22.68
C MET A 161 14.23 -28.02 23.09
N ALA A 162 13.59 -28.86 22.28
CA ALA A 162 13.57 -30.30 22.53
C ALA A 162 15.02 -30.85 22.54
N PRO A 163 15.36 -31.81 23.42
CA PRO A 163 16.73 -32.35 23.50
C PRO A 163 17.22 -32.98 22.19
N ASP A 164 16.29 -33.49 21.40
CA ASP A 164 16.47 -34.08 20.07
C ASP A 164 16.20 -33.07 18.94
N TRP A 165 16.31 -31.76 19.18
CA TRP A 165 16.26 -30.76 18.12
C TRP A 165 17.68 -30.41 17.63
N TYR A 166 17.86 -30.41 16.31
CA TYR A 166 19.11 -30.02 15.66
C TYR A 166 18.87 -28.85 14.69
N PRO A 167 19.83 -27.93 14.54
CA PRO A 167 19.69 -26.73 13.71
C PRO A 167 19.86 -26.98 12.21
N PHE A 168 19.37 -28.13 11.70
CA PHE A 168 19.50 -28.54 10.31
C PHE A 168 18.18 -29.14 9.80
N GLN A 169 17.82 -28.82 8.57
CA GLN A 169 16.65 -29.34 7.87
C GLN A 169 17.09 -30.06 6.61
N ILE A 170 16.43 -31.17 6.30
CA ILE A 170 16.72 -31.97 5.12
C ILE A 170 15.76 -31.56 4.01
N VAL A 171 16.27 -31.37 2.79
CA VAL A 171 15.39 -31.36 1.62
C VAL A 171 14.91 -32.80 1.42
N CYS A 172 13.63 -33.06 1.75
CA CYS A 172 13.10 -34.42 1.74
C CYS A 172 13.30 -35.08 0.36
N PRO A 173 13.99 -36.23 0.25
CA PRO A 173 14.27 -36.86 -1.04
C PRO A 173 13.02 -37.41 -1.74
N ARG A 174 11.89 -37.52 -1.03
CA ARG A 174 10.61 -37.97 -1.59
C ARG A 174 9.76 -36.82 -2.13
N CYS A 175 9.64 -35.71 -1.39
CA CYS A 175 8.71 -34.62 -1.74
C CYS A 175 9.37 -33.27 -2.01
N MET A 176 10.70 -33.18 -1.90
CA MET A 176 11.51 -31.96 -2.06
C MET A 176 11.24 -30.84 -1.05
N LYS A 177 10.33 -31.05 -0.09
CA LYS A 177 10.01 -30.04 0.92
C LYS A 177 11.04 -30.09 2.05
N GLU A 178 11.65 -28.95 2.33
CA GLU A 178 12.57 -28.72 3.44
C GLU A 178 11.82 -28.27 4.69
N SER A 179 10.82 -27.39 4.54
CA SER A 179 10.08 -26.78 5.63
C SER A 179 9.32 -27.76 6.52
N THR A 180 9.05 -28.96 6.01
CA THR A 180 8.32 -30.02 6.70
C THR A 180 9.24 -31.01 7.40
N THR A 181 10.55 -30.81 7.34
CA THR A 181 11.53 -31.75 7.90
C THR A 181 12.09 -31.28 9.24
N ARG A 182 12.43 -32.27 10.07
CA ARG A 182 13.12 -32.08 11.33
C ARG A 182 14.17 -33.18 11.51
N VAL A 183 15.40 -32.78 11.76
CA VAL A 183 16.46 -33.70 12.22
C VAL A 183 16.31 -33.97 13.71
N ASN A 184 16.40 -35.24 14.10
CA ASN A 184 16.23 -35.67 15.48
C ASN A 184 17.40 -36.49 16.06
N ALA A 185 18.35 -36.91 15.23
CA ALA A 185 19.58 -37.55 15.70
C ALA A 185 20.75 -37.22 14.77
N TRP A 186 21.95 -37.20 15.35
CA TRP A 186 23.22 -37.00 14.66
C TRP A 186 24.28 -37.91 15.31
N ASN A 187 24.98 -38.71 14.50
CA ASN A 187 25.98 -39.67 14.99
C ASN A 187 27.43 -39.32 14.60
N GLY A 188 27.65 -38.16 13.99
CA GLY A 188 28.96 -37.74 13.48
C GLY A 188 29.15 -37.96 11.97
N GLU A 189 28.34 -38.82 11.35
CA GLU A 189 28.38 -39.13 9.91
C GLU A 189 27.03 -38.90 9.22
N LYS A 190 25.94 -39.31 9.85
CA LYS A 190 24.57 -39.25 9.32
C LYS A 190 23.60 -38.62 10.30
N VAL A 191 22.58 -37.97 9.74
CA VAL A 191 21.42 -37.45 10.46
C VAL A 191 20.20 -38.34 10.25
N LYS A 192 19.44 -38.56 11.31
CA LYS A 192 18.08 -39.10 11.22
C LYS A 192 17.09 -37.93 11.14
N PHE A 193 16.15 -38.01 10.21
CA PHE A 193 15.13 -36.96 10.04
C PHE A 193 13.75 -37.56 9.78
N PHE A 194 12.73 -36.73 10.06
CA PHE A 194 11.34 -36.99 9.70
C PHE A 194 10.80 -35.86 8.83
N CYS A 195 10.07 -36.21 7.78
CA CYS A 195 9.25 -35.30 7.00
C CYS A 195 7.80 -35.38 7.52
N GLN A 196 7.45 -34.46 8.42
CA GLN A 196 6.20 -34.48 9.16
C GLN A 196 5.06 -33.92 8.32
N GLU A 197 3.90 -34.60 8.33
CA GLU A 197 2.75 -34.20 7.51
C GLU A 197 2.25 -32.80 7.85
N ASP A 198 2.15 -32.45 9.14
CA ASP A 198 1.64 -31.16 9.61
C ASP A 198 2.71 -30.34 10.36
N ALA A 199 3.98 -30.41 9.90
CA ALA A 199 5.08 -29.63 10.51
C ALA A 199 4.84 -28.10 10.43
N VAL A 200 4.19 -27.64 9.37
CA VAL A 200 3.85 -26.23 9.13
C VAL A 200 2.42 -26.12 8.62
N THR A 201 1.77 -24.97 8.86
CA THR A 201 0.33 -24.78 8.56
C THR A 201 0.02 -24.54 7.08
N TRP A 202 1.04 -24.40 6.24
CA TRP A 202 0.90 -23.90 4.87
C TRP A 202 1.35 -24.89 3.79
N THR A 203 1.94 -26.03 4.16
CA THR A 203 2.24 -27.14 3.24
C THR A 203 2.36 -28.45 4.02
N LYS A 204 2.09 -29.57 3.37
CA LYS A 204 2.16 -30.90 4.01
C LYS A 204 3.42 -31.69 3.66
N GLY A 205 4.02 -32.32 4.65
CA GLY A 205 5.08 -33.31 4.46
C GLY A 205 4.54 -34.64 3.94
N CYS A 206 5.42 -35.62 3.73
CA CYS A 206 5.09 -36.90 3.10
C CYS A 206 5.26 -38.13 4.01
N GLY A 207 5.49 -37.92 5.31
CA GLY A 207 5.65 -38.98 6.30
C GLY A 207 6.96 -39.78 6.18
N LEU A 208 7.93 -39.35 5.36
CA LEU A 208 9.19 -40.07 5.22
C LEU A 208 10.03 -39.95 6.49
N GLU A 209 10.50 -41.08 7.00
CA GLU A 209 11.57 -41.19 7.99
C GLU A 209 12.76 -41.87 7.35
N ALA A 210 13.94 -41.27 7.46
CA ALA A 210 15.16 -41.83 6.89
C ALA A 210 16.42 -41.33 7.61
N GLU A 211 17.52 -42.01 7.35
CA GLU A 211 18.86 -41.62 7.77
C GLU A 211 19.71 -41.28 6.54
N VAL A 212 20.31 -40.09 6.52
CA VAL A 212 21.05 -39.56 5.36
C VAL A 212 22.31 -38.84 5.83
N SER A 213 23.34 -38.78 4.97
CA SER A 213 24.47 -37.87 5.20
C SER A 213 24.00 -36.42 5.03
N PRO A 214 24.32 -35.49 5.94
CA PRO A 214 23.93 -34.08 5.82
C PRO A 214 24.81 -33.29 4.83
N PHE A 215 25.88 -33.91 4.31
CA PHE A 215 26.91 -33.24 3.55
C PHE A 215 26.56 -33.14 2.06
N SER A 216 26.65 -31.92 1.54
CA SER A 216 26.38 -31.58 0.14
C SER A 216 27.68 -31.55 -0.68
N GLY A 217 27.60 -31.52 -2.01
CA GLY A 217 28.79 -31.50 -2.87
C GLY A 217 28.54 -32.01 -4.28
N ASN A 218 29.50 -31.77 -5.18
CA ASN A 218 29.43 -32.20 -6.59
C ASN A 218 28.12 -31.75 -7.29
N GLY A 219 27.67 -30.52 -7.01
CA GLY A 219 26.44 -29.95 -7.58
C GLY A 219 25.14 -30.45 -6.91
N LYS A 220 25.24 -31.34 -5.92
CA LYS A 220 24.09 -31.86 -5.16
C LYS A 220 23.98 -31.15 -3.81
N PHE A 221 22.75 -31.01 -3.34
CA PHE A 221 22.39 -30.42 -2.06
C PHE A 221 21.52 -31.39 -1.26
N VAL A 222 21.66 -31.37 0.05
CA VAL A 222 20.95 -32.29 0.97
C VAL A 222 19.96 -31.56 1.85
N GLY A 223 20.29 -30.35 2.29
CA GLY A 223 19.60 -29.68 3.38
C GLY A 223 20.26 -28.35 3.71
N LYS A 224 19.68 -27.66 4.68
CA LYS A 224 20.03 -26.29 5.06
C LYS A 224 20.10 -26.15 6.57
N LEU A 225 21.04 -25.33 7.04
CA LEU A 225 21.04 -24.89 8.44
C LEU A 225 19.84 -23.97 8.70
N SER A 226 19.30 -24.02 9.92
CA SER A 226 18.27 -23.07 10.35
C SER A 226 18.80 -21.63 10.20
N TRP A 227 18.02 -20.73 9.62
CA TRP A 227 18.53 -19.44 9.11
C TRP A 227 19.25 -18.57 10.17
N LYS A 228 18.84 -18.61 11.45
CA LYS A 228 19.50 -17.85 12.54
C LYS A 228 20.89 -18.39 12.87
N VAL A 229 21.13 -19.67 12.63
CA VAL A 229 22.43 -20.34 12.80
C VAL A 229 23.24 -20.23 11.51
N GLU A 230 22.58 -20.29 10.35
CA GLU A 230 23.22 -20.13 9.05
C GLU A 230 23.79 -18.73 8.83
N TRP A 231 23.11 -17.68 9.28
CA TRP A 231 23.56 -16.29 9.07
C TRP A 231 25.00 -16.03 9.56
N PRO A 232 25.38 -16.35 10.81
CA PRO A 232 26.77 -16.21 11.26
C PRO A 232 27.74 -17.21 10.61
N VAL A 233 27.26 -18.38 10.16
CA VAL A 233 28.08 -19.30 9.35
C VAL A 233 28.44 -18.67 8.01
N LYS A 234 27.50 -17.98 7.35
CA LYS A 234 27.77 -17.25 6.11
C LYS A 234 28.79 -16.13 6.33
N TRP A 235 28.74 -15.43 7.46
CA TRP A 235 29.76 -14.44 7.81
C TRP A 235 31.17 -15.04 7.82
N GLN A 236 31.34 -16.17 8.50
CA GLN A 236 32.65 -16.85 8.56
C GLN A 236 33.07 -17.44 7.22
N LEU A 237 32.13 -18.07 6.49
CA LEU A 237 32.42 -18.69 5.20
C LEU A 237 32.88 -17.67 4.15
N ILE A 238 32.21 -16.51 4.12
CA ILE A 238 32.49 -15.44 3.14
C ILE A 238 33.65 -14.56 3.62
N GLY A 239 33.84 -14.43 4.94
CA GLY A 239 34.79 -13.50 5.55
C GLY A 239 34.21 -12.09 5.75
N VAL A 240 32.90 -11.99 5.99
CA VAL A 240 32.21 -10.71 6.24
C VAL A 240 32.71 -10.08 7.53
N THR A 241 33.03 -8.79 7.49
CA THR A 241 33.50 -8.02 8.66
C THR A 241 32.66 -6.78 8.93
N VAL A 242 31.77 -6.39 8.01
CA VAL A 242 30.82 -5.29 8.16
C VAL A 242 29.49 -5.71 7.56
N GLU A 243 28.46 -5.82 8.39
CA GLU A 243 27.10 -6.10 7.94
C GLU A 243 26.08 -5.53 8.90
N GLY A 244 25.03 -4.97 8.33
CA GLY A 244 23.89 -4.39 8.99
C GLY A 244 22.63 -5.16 8.66
N ALA A 245 21.57 -4.85 9.38
CA ALA A 245 20.26 -5.41 9.12
C ALA A 245 19.18 -4.42 9.55
N GLY A 246 17.97 -4.67 9.04
CA GLY A 246 16.80 -3.90 9.45
C GLY A 246 16.49 -4.04 10.93
N LYS A 247 15.77 -3.07 11.48
CA LYS A 247 15.37 -3.02 12.90
C LYS A 247 14.80 -4.33 13.46
N ASP A 248 14.06 -5.11 12.66
CA ASP A 248 13.50 -6.40 13.11
C ASP A 248 14.56 -7.41 13.56
N HIS A 249 15.77 -7.33 13.01
CA HIS A 249 16.86 -8.25 13.32
C HIS A 249 17.79 -7.70 14.39
N MET A 250 17.94 -6.37 14.45
CA MET A 250 18.92 -5.66 15.27
C MET A 250 18.37 -5.16 16.62
N SER A 251 17.06 -5.21 16.84
CA SER A 251 16.47 -4.92 18.15
C SER A 251 16.92 -5.95 19.20
N ALA A 252 16.98 -5.56 20.47
CA ALA A 252 17.31 -6.47 21.57
C ALA A 252 16.40 -7.72 21.55
N GLY A 253 17.00 -8.90 21.64
CA GLY A 253 16.29 -10.19 21.49
C GLY A 253 16.07 -10.62 20.03
N GLY A 254 16.53 -9.81 19.08
CA GLY A 254 16.44 -10.06 17.64
C GLY A 254 17.39 -11.15 17.17
N SER A 255 17.34 -11.44 15.86
CA SER A 255 18.17 -12.49 15.27
C SER A 255 19.67 -12.19 15.29
N HIS A 256 20.06 -10.91 15.30
CA HIS A 256 21.47 -10.53 15.38
C HIS A 256 22.10 -10.95 16.71
N ASP A 257 21.35 -10.85 17.82
CA ASP A 257 21.86 -11.29 19.13
C ASP A 257 22.09 -12.80 19.17
N VAL A 258 21.20 -13.59 18.56
CA VAL A 258 21.41 -15.03 18.37
C VAL A 258 22.64 -15.29 17.51
N ALA A 259 22.79 -14.58 16.39
CA ALA A 259 23.93 -14.73 15.49
C ALA A 259 25.26 -14.41 16.20
N LYS A 260 25.29 -13.35 17.01
CA LYS A 260 26.43 -13.00 17.87
C LYS A 260 26.82 -14.13 18.82
N LEU A 261 25.85 -14.71 19.53
CA LEU A 261 26.13 -15.81 20.46
C LEU A 261 26.62 -17.06 19.73
N VAL A 262 26.09 -17.34 18.53
CA VAL A 262 26.58 -18.44 17.68
C VAL A 262 28.02 -18.16 17.20
N CYS A 263 28.35 -16.93 16.81
CA CYS A 263 29.73 -16.53 16.51
C CYS A 263 30.69 -16.81 17.68
N GLU A 264 30.31 -16.41 18.89
CA GLU A 264 31.15 -16.49 20.09
C GLU A 264 31.31 -17.93 20.62
N ARG A 265 30.20 -18.69 20.74
CA ARG A 265 30.18 -19.98 21.43
C ARG A 265 30.33 -21.19 20.49
N VAL A 266 29.87 -21.05 19.24
CA VAL A 266 29.84 -22.16 18.27
C VAL A 266 31.00 -22.06 17.29
N LEU A 267 31.13 -20.91 16.62
CA LEU A 267 32.00 -20.73 15.45
C LEU A 267 33.41 -20.19 15.76
N ASN A 268 33.58 -19.53 16.90
CA ASN A 268 34.78 -18.77 17.25
C ASN A 268 35.17 -17.77 16.13
N TYR A 269 34.20 -16.98 15.68
CA TYR A 269 34.36 -15.96 14.63
C TYR A 269 34.03 -14.58 15.19
N PRO A 270 34.81 -13.52 14.88
CA PRO A 270 34.50 -12.17 15.34
C PRO A 270 33.19 -11.68 14.71
N VAL A 271 32.31 -11.09 15.53
CA VAL A 271 31.05 -10.52 15.06
C VAL A 271 31.35 -9.35 14.11
N PRO A 272 30.77 -9.34 12.88
CA PRO A 272 30.89 -8.20 11.97
C PRO A 272 30.46 -6.88 12.61
N TYR A 273 31.00 -5.76 12.12
CA TYR A 273 30.60 -4.44 12.58
C TYR A 273 29.11 -4.22 12.24
N PRO A 274 28.24 -4.01 13.24
CA PRO A 274 26.80 -3.93 13.03
C PRO A 274 26.40 -2.55 12.50
N VAL A 275 25.56 -2.52 11.46
CA VAL A 275 24.92 -1.27 10.96
C VAL A 275 23.39 -1.36 11.08
N PRO A 276 22.81 -1.08 12.26
CA PRO A 276 21.37 -1.22 12.46
C PRO A 276 20.59 -0.08 11.81
N TYR A 277 19.68 -0.40 10.88
CA TYR A 277 18.91 0.61 10.16
C TYR A 277 17.40 0.52 10.34
N GLU A 278 16.78 1.70 10.34
CA GLU A 278 15.32 1.87 10.49
C GLU A 278 14.54 1.48 9.23
N PHE A 279 13.22 1.45 9.34
CA PHE A 279 12.34 1.07 8.24
C PHE A 279 12.29 2.08 7.10
N PHE A 280 12.01 1.56 5.91
CA PHE A 280 11.39 2.33 4.83
C PHE A 280 9.88 2.07 4.85
N LEU A 281 9.10 3.13 4.85
CA LEU A 281 7.65 3.14 4.98
C LEU A 281 7.02 3.76 3.73
N ILE A 282 5.85 3.25 3.36
CA ILE A 282 4.95 3.87 2.38
C ILE A 282 3.65 4.19 3.11
N GLY A 283 3.21 5.45 3.09
CA GLY A 283 2.02 5.88 3.83
C GLY A 283 2.09 5.57 5.32
N GLY A 284 3.29 5.59 5.92
CA GLY A 284 3.54 5.23 7.31
C GLY A 284 3.52 3.73 7.63
N ARG A 285 3.43 2.85 6.62
CA ARG A 285 3.33 1.39 6.80
C ARG A 285 4.55 0.65 6.28
N LYS A 286 4.88 -0.47 6.97
CA LYS A 286 5.92 -1.42 6.57
C LYS A 286 5.44 -2.30 5.42
N MET A 287 6.35 -2.64 4.52
CA MET A 287 6.10 -3.44 3.31
C MET A 287 6.44 -4.93 3.50
N SER A 288 5.96 -5.79 2.60
CA SER A 288 6.24 -7.23 2.56
C SER A 288 6.19 -7.79 1.14
N SER A 289 7.27 -8.46 0.71
CA SER A 289 7.43 -9.03 -0.63
C SER A 289 6.43 -10.16 -0.95
N SER A 290 6.30 -11.16 -0.07
CA SER A 290 5.40 -12.30 -0.30
C SER A 290 3.92 -11.95 -0.18
N LYS A 291 3.58 -10.91 0.60
CA LYS A 291 2.20 -10.45 0.76
C LYS A 291 1.77 -9.41 -0.28
N GLY A 292 2.67 -8.97 -1.15
CA GLY A 292 2.43 -7.89 -2.12
C GLY A 292 2.05 -6.56 -1.47
N LEU A 293 2.47 -6.33 -0.22
CA LEU A 293 2.13 -5.13 0.54
C LEU A 293 3.24 -4.08 0.30
N GLY A 294 2.94 -3.05 -0.49
CA GLY A 294 3.85 -1.95 -0.83
C GLY A 294 4.33 -1.95 -2.28
N THR A 295 4.91 -0.83 -2.72
CA THR A 295 5.45 -0.65 -4.07
C THR A 295 6.76 -1.42 -4.27
N SER A 296 6.87 -2.16 -5.39
CA SER A 296 8.09 -2.88 -5.75
C SER A 296 9.26 -1.92 -6.00
N ALA A 297 10.49 -2.39 -5.82
CA ALA A 297 11.68 -1.58 -6.13
C ALA A 297 11.69 -1.14 -7.60
N LYS A 298 11.24 -2.02 -8.50
CA LYS A 298 11.11 -1.75 -9.93
C LYS A 298 10.13 -0.60 -10.20
N GLU A 299 8.91 -0.70 -9.66
CA GLU A 299 7.90 0.36 -9.83
C GLU A 299 8.40 1.71 -9.35
N VAL A 300 9.01 1.81 -8.16
CA VAL A 300 9.53 3.10 -7.68
C VAL A 300 10.67 3.63 -8.56
N SER A 301 11.54 2.75 -9.06
CA SER A 301 12.64 3.12 -9.97
C SER A 301 12.16 3.68 -11.32
N ASP A 302 10.90 3.45 -11.67
CA ASP A 302 10.29 3.99 -12.89
C ASP A 302 9.57 5.32 -12.63
N ILE A 303 9.34 5.71 -11.36
CA ILE A 303 8.63 6.95 -10.99
C ILE A 303 9.57 8.15 -10.91
N ILE A 304 10.83 7.97 -10.49
CA ILE A 304 11.82 9.04 -10.29
C ILE A 304 13.18 8.69 -10.91
N PRO A 305 14.05 9.68 -11.22
CA PRO A 305 15.39 9.41 -11.74
C PRO A 305 16.23 8.54 -10.81
N PRO A 306 17.14 7.70 -11.33
CA PRO A 306 17.97 6.83 -10.49
C PRO A 306 18.85 7.59 -9.47
N TYR A 307 19.43 8.74 -9.83
CA TYR A 307 20.18 9.57 -8.87
C TYR A 307 19.28 10.10 -7.75
N LEU A 308 18.02 10.40 -8.07
CA LEU A 308 17.06 10.94 -7.11
C LEU A 308 16.51 9.84 -6.18
N LEU A 309 16.30 8.63 -6.72
CA LEU A 309 15.99 7.46 -5.90
C LEU A 309 17.15 7.14 -4.95
N ARG A 310 18.40 7.19 -5.42
CA ARG A 310 19.58 7.07 -4.55
C ARG A 310 19.63 8.21 -3.52
N PHE A 311 19.33 9.44 -3.94
CA PHE A 311 19.25 10.61 -3.06
C PHE A 311 18.24 10.42 -1.91
N LEU A 312 17.07 9.83 -2.19
CA LEU A 312 16.06 9.52 -1.18
C LEU A 312 16.63 8.75 0.02
N PHE A 313 17.47 7.75 -0.23
CA PHE A 313 18.11 6.96 0.82
C PHE A 313 19.31 7.69 1.44
N THR A 314 20.15 8.31 0.63
CA THR A 314 21.40 8.96 1.10
C THR A 314 21.15 10.20 1.96
N ARG A 315 20.09 10.97 1.72
CA ARG A 315 19.78 12.20 2.47
C ARG A 315 19.41 11.95 3.93
N SER A 316 19.07 10.72 4.29
CA SER A 316 18.56 10.35 5.61
C SER A 316 19.64 9.65 6.43
N ASP A 317 19.62 9.84 7.75
CA ASP A 317 20.41 9.03 8.66
C ASP A 317 19.85 7.59 8.66
N TYR A 318 20.74 6.60 8.62
CA TYR A 318 20.36 5.18 8.56
C TYR A 318 19.52 4.73 9.77
N ARG A 319 19.61 5.45 10.91
CA ARG A 319 18.83 5.21 12.13
C ARG A 319 17.47 5.92 12.13
N GLY A 320 17.15 6.70 11.11
CA GLY A 320 15.85 7.35 10.95
C GLY A 320 14.99 6.64 9.89
N ALA A 321 13.71 6.45 10.17
CA ALA A 321 12.80 5.87 9.18
C ALA A 321 12.63 6.81 7.98
N ILE A 322 12.55 6.25 6.77
CA ILE A 322 12.16 6.99 5.57
C ILE A 322 10.70 6.70 5.31
N ASN A 323 9.87 7.74 5.16
CA ASN A 323 8.52 7.60 4.65
C ASN A 323 8.45 8.21 3.25
N PHE A 324 8.07 7.41 2.27
CA PHE A 324 7.90 7.85 0.89
C PHE A 324 6.57 7.33 0.36
N ASP A 325 5.58 8.21 0.31
CA ASP A 325 4.31 7.95 -0.34
C ASP A 325 4.27 8.77 -1.63
N PRO A 326 4.41 8.17 -2.83
CA PRO A 326 4.44 8.94 -4.06
C PRO A 326 3.07 9.49 -4.45
N VAL A 327 1.96 9.07 -3.84
CA VAL A 327 0.60 9.35 -4.34
C VAL A 327 -0.05 10.51 -3.60
N GLY A 328 -0.64 11.43 -4.37
CA GLY A 328 -1.54 12.46 -3.87
C GLY A 328 -0.87 13.54 -3.03
N ASN A 329 0.46 13.67 -3.10
CA ASN A 329 1.23 14.63 -2.32
C ASN A 329 2.47 15.17 -3.06
N MET A 330 3.22 16.03 -2.38
CA MET A 330 4.34 16.78 -2.96
C MET A 330 5.71 16.13 -2.74
N VAL A 331 5.79 14.89 -2.24
CA VAL A 331 7.07 14.25 -1.86
C VAL A 331 8.07 14.18 -3.02
N ILE A 332 7.62 13.95 -4.26
CA ILE A 332 8.49 13.90 -5.44
C ILE A 332 9.03 15.29 -5.79
N PRO A 333 8.19 16.32 -5.96
CA PRO A 333 8.66 17.70 -6.09
C PRO A 333 9.58 18.17 -4.96
N ASP A 334 9.26 17.83 -3.72
CA ASP A 334 10.08 18.17 -2.54
C ASP A 334 11.45 17.50 -2.61
N LEU A 335 11.50 16.24 -3.04
CA LEU A 335 12.75 15.51 -3.22
C LEU A 335 13.66 16.16 -4.27
N PHE A 336 13.10 16.67 -5.37
CA PHE A 336 13.85 17.46 -6.36
C PHE A 336 14.37 18.78 -5.78
N ASP A 337 13.53 19.55 -5.09
CA ASP A 337 13.94 20.81 -4.46
C ASP A 337 15.06 20.58 -3.41
N GLU A 338 14.98 19.50 -2.64
CA GLU A 338 16.02 19.12 -1.68
C GLU A 338 17.33 18.68 -2.36
N TYR A 339 17.24 17.92 -3.46
CA TYR A 339 18.40 17.53 -4.26
C TYR A 339 19.11 18.76 -4.83
N ASP A 340 18.35 19.71 -5.39
CA ASP A 340 18.87 20.96 -5.95
C ASP A 340 19.57 21.80 -4.90
N ARG A 341 19.07 21.81 -3.66
CA ARG A 341 19.72 22.47 -2.52
C ARG A 341 21.07 21.81 -2.18
N CYS A 342 21.15 20.48 -2.21
CA CYS A 342 22.40 19.76 -1.97
C CYS A 342 23.41 19.97 -3.11
N TRP A 343 22.93 19.98 -4.36
CA TRP A 343 23.72 20.35 -5.53
C TRP A 343 24.28 21.78 -5.40
N GLN A 344 23.47 22.75 -4.98
CA GLN A 344 23.92 24.11 -4.79
C GLN A 344 25.03 24.19 -3.74
N ALA A 345 24.83 23.53 -2.59
CA ALA A 345 25.83 23.48 -1.52
C ALA A 345 27.16 22.86 -1.99
N PHE A 346 27.10 21.79 -2.78
CA PHE A 346 28.28 21.17 -3.40
C PHE A 346 29.02 22.14 -4.33
N ASN A 347 28.31 22.90 -5.15
CA ASN A 347 28.92 23.82 -6.10
C ASN A 347 29.55 25.05 -5.45
N THR A 348 28.95 25.56 -4.37
CA THR A 348 29.39 26.78 -3.69
C THR A 348 30.23 26.52 -2.45
N ASP A 349 30.43 25.26 -2.07
CA ASP A 349 31.08 24.83 -0.82
C ASP A 349 30.41 25.44 0.44
N SER A 350 29.10 25.70 0.38
CA SER A 350 28.40 26.42 1.45
C SER A 350 28.04 25.55 2.66
N ASP A 351 27.94 24.23 2.48
CA ASP A 351 27.65 23.28 3.55
C ASP A 351 28.29 21.91 3.26
N GLU A 352 29.24 21.49 4.10
CA GLU A 352 29.98 20.23 3.96
C GLU A 352 29.06 19.00 3.97
N THR A 353 28.03 19.00 4.84
CA THR A 353 27.15 17.83 4.99
C THR A 353 26.21 17.69 3.80
N LEU A 354 25.61 18.80 3.33
CA LEU A 354 24.78 18.79 2.13
C LEU A 354 25.59 18.45 0.87
N SER A 355 26.82 18.98 0.77
CA SER A 355 27.74 18.62 -0.30
C SER A 355 28.03 17.13 -0.32
N ARG A 356 28.31 16.56 0.85
CA ARG A 356 28.61 15.13 0.99
C ARG A 356 27.40 14.24 0.69
N ILE A 357 26.19 14.66 1.03
CA ILE A 357 24.95 13.96 0.63
C ILE A 357 24.82 13.96 -0.89
N PHE A 358 25.03 15.12 -1.54
CA PHE A 358 24.99 15.21 -3.00
C PHE A 358 26.02 14.28 -3.65
N GLU A 359 27.27 14.30 -3.18
CA GLU A 359 28.34 13.42 -3.65
C GLU A 359 27.96 11.95 -3.54
N TYR A 360 27.44 11.53 -2.38
CA TYR A 360 27.02 10.15 -2.16
C TYR A 360 25.80 9.74 -2.97
N SER A 361 24.98 10.69 -3.41
CA SER A 361 23.83 10.43 -4.31
C SER A 361 24.23 10.28 -5.78
N GLN A 362 25.46 10.58 -6.16
CA GLN A 362 25.93 10.40 -7.54
C GLN A 362 26.15 8.92 -7.86
N LEU A 363 25.75 8.53 -9.08
CA LEU A 363 25.82 7.13 -9.53
C LEU A 363 27.22 6.72 -9.95
N ASN A 364 27.99 7.66 -10.53
CA ASN A 364 29.33 7.45 -11.07
C ASN A 364 30.27 8.54 -10.54
N ASN A 365 31.13 9.09 -11.40
CA ASN A 365 32.02 10.20 -11.08
C ASN A 365 31.25 11.45 -10.64
N LEU A 366 31.85 12.21 -9.75
CA LEU A 366 31.32 13.50 -9.33
C LEU A 366 31.29 14.48 -10.52
N PRO A 367 30.21 15.24 -10.69
CA PRO A 367 30.16 16.27 -11.70
C PRO A 367 31.17 17.38 -11.37
N GLN A 368 31.70 18.03 -12.40
CA GLN A 368 32.52 19.22 -12.22
C GLN A 368 31.66 20.34 -11.62
N LYS A 369 32.22 21.07 -10.66
CA LYS A 369 31.51 22.21 -10.06
C LYS A 369 31.27 23.29 -11.12
N ASN A 370 30.01 23.70 -11.25
CA ASN A 370 29.56 24.79 -12.09
C ASN A 370 28.50 25.64 -11.34
N PRO A 371 28.92 26.61 -10.51
CA PRO A 371 28.01 27.47 -9.76
C PRO A 371 27.08 28.34 -10.62
N LYS A 372 27.36 28.47 -11.92
CA LYS A 372 26.59 29.28 -12.87
C LYS A 372 25.54 28.47 -13.64
N LEU A 373 25.52 27.14 -13.49
CA LEU A 373 24.58 26.27 -14.18
C LEU A 373 23.15 26.59 -13.72
N PHE A 374 22.26 26.85 -14.67
CA PHE A 374 20.85 27.06 -14.37
C PHE A 374 20.13 25.71 -14.23
N ILE A 375 19.41 25.51 -13.13
CA ILE A 375 18.64 24.29 -12.87
C ILE A 375 17.14 24.59 -13.01
N PRO A 376 16.45 24.10 -14.06
CA PRO A 376 15.01 24.28 -14.24
C PRO A 376 14.22 23.66 -13.08
N ARG A 377 13.68 24.45 -12.14
CA ARG A 377 12.98 23.92 -10.95
C ARG A 377 11.84 22.95 -11.33
N PHE A 378 11.84 21.74 -10.76
CA PHE A 378 10.89 20.67 -11.12
C PHE A 378 9.42 21.10 -11.02
N ARG A 379 9.04 21.81 -9.95
CA ARG A 379 7.68 22.36 -9.78
C ARG A 379 7.28 23.32 -10.91
N GLY A 380 8.24 24.13 -11.38
CA GLY A 380 8.04 25.01 -12.54
C GLY A 380 7.83 24.20 -13.80
N VAL A 381 8.65 23.17 -14.03
CA VAL A 381 8.52 22.27 -15.19
C VAL A 381 7.16 21.59 -15.18
N ALA A 382 6.74 21.02 -14.04
CA ALA A 382 5.46 20.35 -13.90
C ALA A 382 4.26 21.29 -14.08
N ASN A 383 4.37 22.56 -13.70
CA ASN A 383 3.32 23.54 -13.95
C ASN A 383 3.27 23.91 -15.44
N TYR A 384 4.39 24.35 -16.01
CA TYR A 384 4.46 24.81 -17.40
C TYR A 384 4.18 23.72 -18.43
N PHE A 385 4.57 22.47 -18.14
CA PHE A 385 4.34 21.33 -19.01
C PHE A 385 2.84 21.08 -19.28
N GLN A 386 1.96 21.46 -18.36
CA GLN A 386 0.51 21.30 -18.53
C GLN A 386 -0.11 22.34 -19.46
N HIS A 387 0.66 23.34 -19.92
CA HIS A 387 0.19 24.40 -20.79
C HIS A 387 0.63 24.14 -22.25
N PRO A 388 -0.29 23.75 -23.16
CA PRO A 388 0.06 23.37 -24.53
C PRO A 388 0.68 24.50 -25.35
N ALA A 389 0.34 25.75 -25.03
CA ALA A 389 0.89 26.95 -25.67
C ALA A 389 2.30 27.32 -25.16
N VAL A 390 2.81 26.63 -24.13
CA VAL A 390 4.12 26.91 -23.54
C VAL A 390 5.13 25.91 -24.10
N GLU A 391 6.05 26.41 -24.92
CA GLU A 391 7.26 25.68 -25.26
C GLU A 391 8.25 25.81 -24.09
N LEU A 392 8.58 24.68 -23.45
CA LEU A 392 9.35 24.67 -22.20
C LEU A 392 10.76 25.28 -22.37
N GLY A 393 11.44 25.01 -23.48
CA GLY A 393 12.78 25.53 -23.74
C GLY A 393 12.82 27.06 -23.77
N SER A 394 11.89 27.66 -24.51
CA SER A 394 11.70 29.11 -24.60
C SER A 394 11.34 29.69 -23.25
N ARG A 395 10.38 29.08 -22.54
CA ARG A 395 9.94 29.55 -21.23
C ARG A 395 11.05 29.54 -20.18
N PHE A 396 11.86 28.50 -20.15
CA PHE A 396 12.98 28.41 -19.20
C PHE A 396 14.18 29.26 -19.63
N SER A 397 14.35 29.56 -20.93
CA SER A 397 15.30 30.57 -21.40
C SER A 397 14.92 31.98 -20.94
N GLU A 398 13.62 32.33 -20.99
CA GLU A 398 13.12 33.59 -20.43
C GLU A 398 13.35 33.69 -18.92
N ILE A 399 13.06 32.61 -18.17
CA ILE A 399 13.27 32.57 -16.71
C ILE A 399 14.75 32.72 -16.37
N LYS A 400 15.63 32.09 -17.15
CA LYS A 400 17.09 32.24 -17.01
C LYS A 400 17.58 33.63 -17.40
N GLY A 401 16.94 34.27 -18.36
CA GLY A 401 17.38 35.53 -18.98
C GLY A 401 18.39 35.35 -20.13
N SER A 402 18.62 34.11 -20.58
CA SER A 402 19.50 33.77 -21.71
C SER A 402 19.11 32.42 -22.29
N GLU A 403 19.62 32.06 -23.47
CA GLU A 403 19.43 30.71 -24.00
C GLU A 403 19.94 29.63 -23.04
N LEU A 404 19.23 28.50 -23.00
CA LEU A 404 19.65 27.30 -22.27
C LEU A 404 20.84 26.64 -22.98
N THR A 405 21.85 26.26 -22.21
CA THR A 405 22.97 25.45 -22.70
C THR A 405 22.52 24.02 -23.01
N THR A 406 23.36 23.25 -23.69
CA THR A 406 23.08 21.82 -23.98
C THR A 406 22.85 21.01 -22.70
N GLU A 407 23.63 21.28 -21.65
CA GLU A 407 23.48 20.62 -20.35
C GLU A 407 22.14 20.98 -19.69
N GLU A 408 21.77 22.26 -19.67
CA GLU A 408 20.52 22.74 -19.08
C GLU A 408 19.28 22.23 -19.84
N LYS A 409 19.37 22.13 -21.17
CA LYS A 409 18.33 21.50 -22.02
C LYS A 409 18.17 20.01 -21.68
N SER A 410 19.27 19.30 -21.43
CA SER A 410 19.23 17.90 -21.00
C SER A 410 18.54 17.75 -19.63
N ILE A 411 18.85 18.63 -18.67
CA ILE A 411 18.20 18.64 -17.34
C ILE A 411 16.70 18.95 -17.48
N LEU A 412 16.34 19.93 -18.31
CA LEU A 412 14.94 20.27 -18.58
C LEU A 412 14.17 19.08 -19.16
N SER A 413 14.73 18.40 -20.16
CA SER A 413 14.11 17.24 -20.81
C SER A 413 13.90 16.07 -19.85
N GLU A 414 14.89 15.78 -18.99
CA GLU A 414 14.73 14.75 -17.96
C GLU A 414 13.63 15.12 -16.97
N ARG A 415 13.62 16.36 -16.47
CA ARG A 415 12.57 16.83 -15.54
C ARG A 415 11.20 16.79 -16.17
N GLU A 416 11.07 17.12 -17.45
CA GLU A 416 9.80 17.02 -18.18
C GLU A 416 9.28 15.58 -18.21
N LYS A 417 10.15 14.61 -18.52
CA LYS A 417 9.81 13.17 -18.51
C LYS A 417 9.20 12.76 -17.16
N TYR A 418 9.85 13.12 -16.05
CA TYR A 418 9.39 12.74 -14.72
C TYR A 418 8.21 13.59 -14.22
N ALA A 419 8.12 14.85 -14.63
CA ALA A 419 6.94 15.69 -14.36
C ALA A 419 5.68 15.11 -15.00
N ARG A 420 5.78 14.60 -16.24
CA ARG A 420 4.69 13.91 -16.94
C ARG A 420 4.22 12.67 -16.18
N ILE A 421 5.15 11.86 -15.68
CA ILE A 421 4.83 10.67 -14.86
C ILE A 421 4.14 11.09 -13.56
N TRP A 422 4.70 12.09 -12.88
CA TRP A 422 4.16 12.60 -11.63
C TRP A 422 2.74 13.14 -11.79
N ILE A 423 2.48 14.06 -12.72
CA ILE A 423 1.14 14.66 -12.94
C ILE A 423 0.11 13.59 -13.29
N LYS A 424 0.47 12.66 -14.20
CA LYS A 424 -0.47 11.66 -14.70
C LYS A 424 -0.94 10.68 -13.62
N LYS A 425 -0.08 10.31 -12.67
CA LYS A 425 -0.34 9.18 -11.76
C LYS A 425 -0.25 9.51 -10.27
N TYR A 426 0.53 10.50 -9.89
CA TYR A 426 1.05 10.66 -8.53
C TYR A 426 0.77 12.03 -7.90
N SER A 427 0.54 13.07 -8.69
CA SER A 427 0.26 14.40 -8.17
C SER A 427 -1.05 14.45 -7.38
N PRO A 428 -1.20 15.37 -6.42
CA PRO A 428 -2.49 15.72 -5.85
C PRO A 428 -3.47 16.13 -6.96
N ASP A 429 -4.78 15.93 -6.71
CA ASP A 429 -5.79 16.29 -7.69
C ASP A 429 -5.75 17.79 -8.02
N GLU A 430 -5.43 18.66 -7.07
CA GLU A 430 -5.24 20.10 -7.30
C GLU A 430 -4.16 20.43 -8.35
N TYR A 431 -3.25 19.52 -8.69
CA TYR A 431 -2.24 19.70 -9.74
C TYR A 431 -2.63 19.06 -11.09
N ARG A 432 -3.83 18.46 -11.18
CA ARG A 432 -4.40 17.88 -12.41
C ARG A 432 -5.48 18.80 -12.95
N PHE A 433 -5.18 19.47 -14.06
CA PHE A 433 -6.08 20.47 -14.64
C PHE A 433 -6.68 20.00 -15.97
N HIS A 434 -7.41 18.89 -15.91
CA HIS A 434 -8.19 18.39 -17.04
C HIS A 434 -9.67 18.70 -16.84
N MET A 435 -10.33 19.17 -17.91
CA MET A 435 -11.78 19.31 -17.97
C MET A 435 -12.44 17.98 -17.61
N THR A 436 -13.39 18.01 -16.68
CA THR A 436 -14.20 16.84 -16.32
C THR A 436 -15.05 16.41 -17.51
N GLU A 437 -15.37 15.12 -17.65
CA GLU A 437 -16.23 14.66 -18.76
C GLU A 437 -17.67 15.17 -18.63
N LYS A 438 -18.18 15.28 -17.39
CA LYS A 438 -19.52 15.82 -17.07
C LYS A 438 -19.41 17.13 -16.31
N LEU A 439 -20.48 17.95 -16.31
CA LEU A 439 -20.56 19.12 -15.45
C LEU A 439 -20.37 18.72 -13.97
N PRO A 440 -19.42 19.33 -13.25
CA PRO A 440 -19.23 19.07 -11.82
C PRO A 440 -20.47 19.50 -11.01
N GLU A 441 -20.84 18.73 -9.99
CA GLU A 441 -22.01 19.02 -9.15
C GLU A 441 -21.92 20.40 -8.46
N GLU A 442 -20.71 20.86 -8.16
CA GLU A 442 -20.46 22.17 -7.58
C GLU A 442 -20.87 23.32 -8.51
N ALA A 443 -20.90 23.11 -9.83
CA ALA A 443 -21.29 24.12 -10.78
C ALA A 443 -22.78 24.50 -10.65
N VAL A 444 -23.62 23.60 -10.11
CA VAL A 444 -25.03 23.87 -9.80
C VAL A 444 -25.17 24.96 -8.73
N LYS A 445 -24.17 25.10 -7.84
CA LYS A 445 -24.14 26.08 -6.74
C LYS A 445 -23.62 27.46 -7.17
N LEU A 446 -23.31 27.66 -8.45
CA LEU A 446 -22.89 28.96 -8.96
C LEU A 446 -24.04 29.97 -8.82
N SER A 447 -23.70 31.15 -8.28
CA SER A 447 -24.64 32.27 -8.18
C SER A 447 -25.09 32.78 -9.56
N ASP A 448 -26.22 33.47 -9.62
CA ASP A 448 -26.76 34.04 -10.85
C ASP A 448 -25.75 34.95 -11.55
N LYS A 449 -25.01 35.77 -10.78
CA LYS A 449 -23.91 36.60 -11.32
C LYS A 449 -22.77 35.77 -11.91
N GLN A 450 -22.45 34.62 -11.32
CA GLN A 450 -21.43 33.72 -11.86
C GLN A 450 -21.92 33.03 -13.13
N LYS A 451 -23.20 32.63 -13.19
CA LYS A 451 -23.81 32.06 -14.41
C LYS A 451 -23.86 33.09 -15.53
N GLU A 452 -24.26 34.33 -15.23
CA GLU A 452 -24.23 35.46 -16.18
C GLU A 452 -22.80 35.72 -16.69
N TYR A 453 -21.81 35.71 -15.79
CA TYR A 453 -20.41 35.81 -16.17
C TYR A 453 -20.00 34.72 -17.15
N LEU A 454 -20.27 33.44 -16.84
CA LEU A 454 -19.95 32.32 -17.73
C LEU A 454 -20.66 32.43 -19.10
N GLN A 455 -21.89 32.93 -19.12
CA GLN A 455 -22.63 33.14 -20.36
C GLN A 455 -21.99 34.23 -21.24
N ARG A 456 -21.53 35.33 -20.64
CA ARG A 456 -20.83 36.40 -21.37
C ARG A 456 -19.40 36.01 -21.78
N VAL A 457 -18.78 35.06 -21.08
CA VAL A 457 -17.49 34.48 -21.49
C VAL A 457 -17.59 33.77 -22.84
N ILE A 458 -18.75 33.21 -23.20
CA ILE A 458 -18.98 32.57 -24.52
C ILE A 458 -18.66 33.54 -25.67
N ASP A 459 -19.09 34.80 -25.55
CA ASP A 459 -18.84 35.83 -26.57
C ASP A 459 -17.35 36.18 -26.68
N LEU A 460 -16.64 36.23 -25.54
CA LEU A 460 -15.21 36.52 -25.51
C LEU A 460 -14.40 35.40 -26.19
N ILE A 461 -14.70 34.15 -25.89
CA ILE A 461 -14.01 32.98 -26.48
C ILE A 461 -14.33 32.84 -27.98
N SER A 462 -15.51 33.29 -28.40
CA SER A 462 -15.87 33.32 -29.82
C SER A 462 -15.01 34.31 -30.62
N ARG A 463 -14.55 35.41 -30.00
CA ARG A 463 -13.85 36.51 -30.67
C ARG A 463 -12.34 36.57 -30.43
N ILE A 464 -11.85 36.03 -29.31
CA ILE A 464 -10.45 36.18 -28.87
C ILE A 464 -9.76 34.82 -28.81
N ASN A 465 -8.75 34.63 -29.66
CA ASN A 465 -7.93 33.40 -29.73
C ASN A 465 -6.56 33.55 -29.04
N ASP A 466 -6.24 34.75 -28.56
CA ASP A 466 -4.98 35.08 -27.91
C ASP A 466 -5.16 34.99 -26.39
N ALA A 467 -4.33 34.20 -25.71
CA ALA A 467 -4.51 33.87 -24.30
C ALA A 467 -4.31 35.09 -23.37
N ASP A 468 -3.34 35.95 -23.65
CA ASP A 468 -3.09 37.15 -22.84
C ASP A 468 -4.23 38.16 -23.00
N LYS A 469 -4.68 38.41 -24.24
CA LYS A 469 -5.83 39.28 -24.52
C LYS A 469 -7.12 38.73 -23.92
N LEU A 470 -7.33 37.40 -23.99
CA LEU A 470 -8.49 36.76 -23.39
C LEU A 470 -8.44 36.86 -21.86
N GLN A 471 -7.27 36.67 -21.23
CA GLN A 471 -7.14 36.79 -19.78
C GLN A 471 -7.50 38.19 -19.29
N ILE A 472 -7.05 39.23 -20.00
CA ILE A 472 -7.41 40.62 -19.72
C ILE A 472 -8.92 40.83 -19.92
N ALA A 473 -9.49 40.31 -21.00
CA ALA A 473 -10.92 40.44 -21.28
C ALA A 473 -11.79 39.74 -20.22
N LEU A 474 -11.39 38.54 -19.75
CA LEU A 474 -12.06 37.82 -18.66
C LEU A 474 -12.05 38.62 -17.36
N TYR A 475 -10.92 39.28 -17.05
CA TYR A 475 -10.80 40.14 -15.88
C TYR A 475 -11.70 41.39 -16.01
N ASN A 476 -11.64 42.08 -17.15
CA ASN A 476 -12.46 43.27 -17.40
C ASN A 476 -13.96 42.97 -17.32
N LEU A 477 -14.39 41.81 -17.84
CA LEU A 477 -15.77 41.35 -17.74
C LEU A 477 -16.22 41.13 -16.28
N SER A 478 -15.32 40.66 -15.41
CA SER A 478 -15.64 40.53 -13.97
C SER A 478 -15.92 41.89 -13.33
N GLN A 479 -15.15 42.91 -13.70
CA GLN A 479 -15.34 44.28 -13.23
C GLN A 479 -16.64 44.89 -13.76
N GLU A 480 -16.95 44.66 -15.04
CA GLU A 480 -18.18 45.14 -15.69
C GLU A 480 -19.45 44.60 -15.00
N LEU A 481 -19.46 43.32 -14.61
CA LEU A 481 -20.59 42.69 -13.91
C LEU A 481 -20.62 42.96 -12.39
N ASN A 482 -19.68 43.78 -11.90
CA ASN A 482 -19.47 44.01 -10.47
C ASN A 482 -19.41 42.68 -9.69
N LEU A 483 -18.62 41.74 -10.23
CA LEU A 483 -18.35 40.42 -9.67
C LEU A 483 -16.87 40.38 -9.28
N ASP A 484 -16.61 40.08 -8.01
CA ASP A 484 -15.24 39.90 -7.52
C ASP A 484 -14.46 38.93 -8.42
N SER A 485 -13.26 39.33 -8.86
CA SER A 485 -12.50 38.57 -9.86
C SER A 485 -12.17 37.16 -9.38
N ASN A 486 -11.93 36.95 -8.09
CA ASN A 486 -11.74 35.58 -7.59
C ASN A 486 -13.02 34.75 -7.78
N LYS A 487 -14.20 35.29 -7.44
CA LYS A 487 -15.48 34.60 -7.69
C LYS A 487 -15.74 34.33 -9.17
N ALA A 488 -15.35 35.24 -10.06
CA ALA A 488 -15.48 35.10 -11.51
C ALA A 488 -14.60 33.96 -12.04
N PHE A 489 -13.31 33.93 -11.69
CA PHE A 489 -12.42 32.85 -12.09
C PHE A 489 -12.80 31.51 -11.41
N THR A 490 -13.21 31.54 -10.15
CA THR A 490 -13.77 30.37 -9.46
C THR A 490 -14.96 29.78 -10.22
N ALA A 491 -15.81 30.59 -10.87
CA ALA A 491 -16.91 30.08 -11.68
C ALA A 491 -16.40 29.24 -12.86
N ILE A 492 -15.36 29.71 -13.55
CA ILE A 492 -14.73 28.98 -14.65
C ILE A 492 -14.16 27.65 -14.14
N TYR A 493 -13.38 27.67 -13.05
CA TYR A 493 -12.79 26.44 -12.52
C TYR A 493 -13.83 25.47 -11.96
N THR A 494 -14.93 25.98 -11.41
CA THR A 494 -16.00 25.13 -10.89
C THR A 494 -16.73 24.45 -12.04
N ALA A 495 -17.03 25.17 -13.12
CA ALA A 495 -17.69 24.61 -14.31
C ALA A 495 -16.83 23.57 -15.03
N PHE A 496 -15.51 23.79 -15.12
CA PHE A 496 -14.65 22.91 -15.93
C PHE A 496 -13.92 21.83 -15.13
N LEU A 497 -13.53 22.12 -13.89
CA LEU A 497 -12.65 21.26 -13.09
C LEU A 497 -13.33 20.71 -11.83
N GLY A 498 -14.46 21.27 -11.40
CA GLY A 498 -15.08 21.00 -10.09
C GLY A 498 -14.27 21.58 -8.93
N LYS A 499 -13.44 22.58 -9.19
CA LYS A 499 -12.48 23.14 -8.23
C LYS A 499 -12.65 24.64 -8.08
N LYS A 500 -12.23 25.19 -6.95
CA LYS A 500 -12.32 26.64 -6.68
C LYS A 500 -11.22 27.47 -7.35
N HIS A 501 -10.14 26.83 -7.79
CA HIS A 501 -8.96 27.45 -8.39
C HIS A 501 -8.37 26.53 -9.47
N GLY A 502 -7.50 27.09 -10.31
CA GLY A 502 -6.84 26.37 -11.40
C GLY A 502 -5.76 27.20 -12.10
N PRO A 503 -5.18 26.70 -13.20
CA PRO A 503 -4.22 27.41 -14.04
C PRO A 503 -4.85 28.67 -14.63
N LYS A 504 -4.05 29.62 -15.13
CA LYS A 504 -4.61 30.86 -15.72
C LYS A 504 -5.74 30.56 -16.71
N ALA A 505 -6.92 31.11 -16.44
CA ALA A 505 -8.18 30.68 -17.05
C ALA A 505 -8.20 30.77 -18.58
N ALA A 506 -7.61 31.80 -19.18
CA ALA A 506 -7.58 31.94 -20.64
C ALA A 506 -6.79 30.82 -21.33
N TRP A 507 -5.59 30.49 -20.82
CA TRP A 507 -4.77 29.39 -21.34
C TRP A 507 -5.43 28.04 -21.13
N PHE A 508 -6.14 27.88 -20.02
CA PHE A 508 -6.91 26.68 -19.75
C PHE A 508 -8.08 26.52 -20.73
N LEU A 509 -8.87 27.57 -20.94
CA LEU A 509 -10.01 27.53 -21.86
C LEU A 509 -9.54 27.24 -23.28
N LEU A 510 -8.56 28.01 -23.79
CA LEU A 510 -8.05 27.84 -25.16
C LEU A 510 -7.32 26.50 -25.41
N HIS A 511 -7.13 25.65 -24.40
CA HIS A 511 -6.63 24.30 -24.58
C HIS A 511 -7.65 23.37 -25.27
N TYR A 512 -8.95 23.59 -25.02
CA TYR A 512 -10.03 22.71 -25.49
C TYR A 512 -10.62 23.20 -26.80
N ASP A 513 -11.29 22.31 -27.51
CA ASP A 513 -12.05 22.69 -28.71
C ASP A 513 -13.12 23.72 -28.33
N LYS A 514 -13.23 24.78 -29.13
CA LYS A 514 -14.18 25.88 -28.87
C LYS A 514 -15.59 25.39 -28.61
N ASP A 515 -16.05 24.41 -29.38
CA ASP A 515 -17.39 23.84 -29.23
C ASP A 515 -17.57 23.14 -27.89
N GLN A 516 -16.54 22.44 -27.39
CA GLN A 516 -16.55 21.81 -26.06
C GLN A 516 -16.61 22.85 -24.95
N ILE A 517 -15.83 23.93 -25.07
CA ILE A 517 -15.82 25.02 -24.08
C ILE A 517 -17.19 25.70 -24.04
N ILE A 518 -17.71 26.07 -25.22
CA ILE A 518 -18.99 26.76 -25.34
C ILE A 518 -20.11 25.86 -24.82
N HIS A 519 -20.07 24.56 -25.11
CA HIS A 519 -21.02 23.59 -24.57
C HIS A 519 -20.98 23.58 -23.04
N ARG A 520 -19.79 23.44 -22.43
CA ARG A 520 -19.65 23.44 -20.97
C ARG A 520 -20.07 24.76 -20.31
N LEU A 521 -19.73 25.90 -20.93
CA LEU A 521 -20.15 27.21 -20.43
C LEU A 521 -21.67 27.35 -20.46
N LYS A 522 -22.32 26.91 -21.54
CA LYS A 522 -23.79 26.89 -21.64
C LYS A 522 -24.42 25.94 -20.62
N GLU A 523 -23.87 24.74 -20.48
CA GLU A 523 -24.30 23.74 -19.49
C GLU A 523 -24.22 24.31 -18.06
N ALA A 524 -23.15 25.05 -17.74
CA ALA A 524 -22.97 25.68 -16.43
C ALA A 524 -23.76 26.98 -16.24
N SER A 525 -24.18 27.65 -17.32
CA SER A 525 -24.86 28.95 -17.28
C SER A 525 -26.37 28.88 -17.50
N GLN A 526 -26.91 27.76 -17.98
CA GLN A 526 -28.34 27.56 -18.17
C GLN A 526 -29.05 27.27 -16.84
N GLU A 527 -30.21 27.90 -16.64
CA GLU A 527 -31.27 27.29 -15.85
C GLU A 527 -31.97 26.26 -16.75
N GLU A 528 -31.60 24.99 -16.68
CA GLU A 528 -32.40 23.96 -17.35
C GLU A 528 -33.61 23.58 -16.48
N VAL A 529 -34.76 23.97 -17.02
CA VAL A 529 -36.01 23.21 -17.14
C VAL A 529 -35.84 21.73 -16.78
N GLU A 530 -36.72 21.29 -15.89
CA GLU A 530 -37.05 19.90 -15.56
C GLU A 530 -36.82 18.93 -16.73
N LYS A 531 -35.66 18.28 -16.71
CA LYS A 531 -35.53 16.91 -17.18
C LYS A 531 -35.39 16.04 -15.96
N GLU A 532 -36.27 15.07 -15.86
CA GLU A 532 -36.30 14.01 -14.84
C GLU A 532 -34.90 13.41 -14.63
N SER A 533 -34.15 14.03 -13.73
CA SER A 533 -33.16 13.36 -12.91
C SER A 533 -33.76 13.37 -11.52
N SER A 534 -33.97 12.19 -10.96
CA SER A 534 -34.44 12.02 -9.60
C SER A 534 -33.36 12.47 -8.62
N PHE A 535 -33.16 13.79 -8.49
CA PHE A 535 -32.74 14.38 -7.22
C PHE A 535 -33.92 14.25 -6.28
N ALA A 536 -34.07 13.05 -5.73
CA ALA A 536 -34.97 12.83 -4.64
C ALA A 536 -34.48 13.68 -3.46
N THR A 537 -35.21 14.77 -3.20
CA THR A 537 -35.18 15.53 -1.95
C THR A 537 -35.09 14.53 -0.80
N ILE A 538 -34.11 14.69 0.11
CA ILE A 538 -33.95 13.83 1.29
C ILE A 538 -35.32 13.57 1.91
N LYS A 539 -35.79 12.32 1.86
CA LYS A 539 -37.07 11.95 2.47
C LYS A 539 -36.88 11.76 3.96
N SER A 540 -36.74 12.87 4.69
CA SER A 540 -36.66 12.86 6.14
C SER A 540 -37.94 12.27 6.73
N ILE A 541 -37.82 11.32 7.64
CA ILE A 541 -38.96 10.64 8.26
C ILE A 541 -38.84 10.66 9.78
N SER A 542 -39.96 10.86 10.47
CA SER A 542 -40.05 10.69 11.92
C SER A 542 -41.08 9.60 12.22
N ARG A 543 -40.58 8.42 12.58
CA ARG A 543 -41.40 7.25 13.00
C ARG A 543 -40.82 6.66 14.28
N SER A 544 -40.89 7.43 15.37
CA SER A 544 -40.39 7.02 16.69
C SER A 544 -41.01 5.72 17.22
N SER A 545 -42.21 5.34 16.74
CA SER A 545 -42.84 4.05 17.02
C SER A 545 -42.12 2.85 16.39
N LEU A 546 -41.27 3.08 15.38
CA LEU A 546 -40.51 2.05 14.68
C LEU A 546 -39.00 2.20 14.90
N PHE A 547 -38.44 3.41 14.81
CA PHE A 547 -37.01 3.62 14.97
C PHE A 547 -36.69 4.97 15.59
N SER A 548 -35.65 4.99 16.42
CA SER A 548 -35.10 6.21 17.02
C SER A 548 -33.59 6.12 17.19
N ILE A 549 -32.94 7.27 17.30
CA ILE A 549 -31.51 7.38 17.65
C ILE A 549 -31.45 7.93 19.08
N GLU A 550 -30.76 7.25 19.98
CA GLU A 550 -30.61 7.68 21.36
C GLU A 550 -29.99 9.08 21.43
N ARG A 551 -30.52 9.94 22.31
CA ARG A 551 -30.05 11.33 22.46
C ARG A 551 -28.53 11.43 22.65
N LYS A 552 -27.96 10.56 23.47
CA LYS A 552 -26.51 10.50 23.74
C LYS A 552 -25.69 10.20 22.48
N VAL A 553 -26.22 9.38 21.58
CA VAL A 553 -25.58 9.09 20.27
C VAL A 553 -25.58 10.36 19.41
N LYS A 554 -26.69 11.09 19.35
CA LYS A 554 -26.76 12.37 18.61
C LYS A 554 -25.85 13.45 19.19
N GLU A 555 -25.73 13.50 20.52
CA GLU A 555 -24.83 14.43 21.21
C GLU A 555 -23.37 14.12 20.93
N MET A 556 -22.99 12.84 20.94
CA MET A 556 -21.62 12.42 20.63
C MET A 556 -21.30 12.50 19.13
N TYR A 557 -22.28 12.19 18.29
CA TYR A 557 -22.15 12.13 16.84
C TYR A 557 -23.24 12.95 16.14
N PRO A 558 -23.10 14.30 16.06
CA PRO A 558 -24.12 15.15 15.44
C PRO A 558 -24.38 14.88 13.96
N SER A 559 -23.43 14.22 13.27
CA SER A 559 -23.55 13.81 11.87
C SER A 559 -24.29 12.49 11.67
N VAL A 560 -24.67 11.78 12.74
CA VAL A 560 -25.30 10.46 12.62
C VAL A 560 -26.64 10.58 11.88
N SER A 561 -26.85 9.74 10.89
CA SER A 561 -28.13 9.62 10.18
C SER A 561 -28.36 8.17 9.80
N VAL A 562 -29.61 7.72 9.85
CA VAL A 562 -29.95 6.32 9.57
C VAL A 562 -31.09 6.24 8.57
N GLY A 563 -30.85 5.57 7.46
CA GLY A 563 -31.88 5.21 6.49
C GLY A 563 -32.67 4.02 7.02
N ILE A 564 -33.99 4.10 6.95
CA ILE A 564 -34.89 3.00 7.33
C ILE A 564 -35.90 2.73 6.22
N ALA A 565 -36.16 1.46 5.94
CA ALA A 565 -37.22 1.04 5.03
C ALA A 565 -37.92 -0.24 5.49
N LEU A 566 -39.18 -0.39 5.05
CA LEU A 566 -39.96 -1.61 5.20
C LEU A 566 -40.48 -2.05 3.83
N ILE A 567 -40.10 -3.26 3.44
CA ILE A 567 -40.61 -3.94 2.24
C ILE A 567 -41.42 -5.15 2.68
N LYS A 568 -42.68 -5.24 2.26
CA LYS A 568 -43.57 -6.36 2.60
C LYS A 568 -43.80 -7.31 1.44
N ASN A 569 -44.15 -8.54 1.75
CA ASN A 569 -44.49 -9.59 0.79
C ASN A 569 -43.36 -9.89 -0.22
N VAL A 570 -42.11 -9.90 0.25
CA VAL A 570 -40.97 -10.35 -0.56
C VAL A 570 -41.02 -11.86 -0.75
N THR A 571 -40.45 -12.35 -1.85
CA THR A 571 -40.21 -13.76 -2.15
C THR A 571 -38.72 -13.97 -2.31
N ILE A 572 -38.06 -14.48 -1.27
CA ILE A 572 -36.61 -14.65 -1.25
C ILE A 572 -36.23 -16.02 -1.79
N ALA A 573 -35.43 -16.02 -2.85
CA ALA A 573 -34.88 -17.24 -3.42
C ALA A 573 -33.42 -17.44 -2.97
N ARG A 574 -32.92 -18.68 -3.09
CA ARG A 574 -31.50 -18.96 -2.79
C ARG A 574 -30.55 -18.27 -3.76
N ARG A 575 -30.96 -18.11 -5.03
CA ARG A 575 -30.18 -17.50 -6.11
C ARG A 575 -31.11 -16.91 -7.15
N ASP A 576 -30.63 -15.89 -7.86
CA ASP A 576 -31.23 -15.34 -9.07
C ASP A 576 -30.15 -15.18 -10.14
N ALA A 577 -30.40 -15.67 -11.36
CA ALA A 577 -29.38 -15.71 -12.41
C ALA A 577 -29.00 -14.32 -12.93
N VAL A 578 -29.92 -13.36 -12.88
CA VAL A 578 -29.68 -11.98 -13.31
C VAL A 578 -28.79 -11.28 -12.28
N LEU A 579 -29.13 -11.40 -11.00
CA LEU A 579 -28.34 -10.86 -9.89
C LEU A 579 -26.92 -11.45 -9.84
N GLU A 580 -26.76 -12.76 -10.06
CA GLU A 580 -25.43 -13.37 -10.14
C GLU A 580 -24.59 -12.76 -11.27
N LYS A 581 -25.19 -12.55 -12.46
CA LYS A 581 -24.51 -11.93 -13.59
C LYS A 581 -24.17 -10.46 -13.33
N GLU A 582 -25.03 -9.73 -12.63
CA GLU A 582 -24.74 -8.35 -12.22
C GLU A 582 -23.59 -8.26 -11.23
N LYS A 583 -23.56 -9.16 -10.24
CA LYS A 583 -22.44 -9.28 -9.31
C LYS A 583 -21.15 -9.57 -10.08
N GLU A 584 -21.14 -10.56 -10.97
CA GLU A 584 -19.96 -10.88 -11.79
C GLU A 584 -19.48 -9.69 -12.62
N LYS A 585 -20.40 -8.96 -13.26
CA LYS A 585 -20.10 -7.75 -14.04
C LYS A 585 -19.49 -6.65 -13.17
N PHE A 586 -20.06 -6.40 -11.99
CA PHE A 586 -19.54 -5.42 -11.04
C PHE A 586 -18.15 -5.83 -10.53
N LEU A 587 -17.97 -7.10 -10.16
CA LEU A 587 -16.69 -7.66 -9.71
C LEU A 587 -15.60 -7.54 -10.78
N ALA A 588 -15.94 -7.69 -12.06
CA ALA A 588 -15.00 -7.50 -13.15
C ALA A 588 -14.45 -6.06 -13.21
N ASN A 589 -15.26 -5.05 -12.86
CA ASN A 589 -14.85 -3.65 -12.80
C ASN A 589 -13.94 -3.33 -11.60
N LEU A 590 -13.90 -4.22 -10.59
CA LEU A 590 -13.02 -4.09 -9.43
C LEU A 590 -11.65 -4.76 -9.64
N LYS A 591 -11.39 -5.36 -10.82
CA LYS A 591 -10.08 -5.96 -11.14
C LYS A 591 -8.97 -4.90 -11.10
N GLY A 592 -7.90 -5.20 -10.38
CA GLY A 592 -6.76 -4.29 -10.20
C GLY A 592 -6.91 -3.29 -9.05
N LEU A 593 -8.07 -3.24 -8.38
CA LEU A 593 -8.23 -2.48 -7.14
C LEU A 593 -7.47 -3.15 -6.01
N THR A 594 -6.67 -2.39 -5.26
CA THR A 594 -5.84 -2.88 -4.16
C THR A 594 -6.49 -2.60 -2.80
N THR A 595 -6.11 -3.35 -1.76
CA THR A 595 -6.64 -3.10 -0.40
C THR A 595 -6.21 -1.75 0.18
N GLU A 596 -5.17 -1.15 -0.38
CA GLU A 596 -4.72 0.20 -0.05
C GLU A 596 -5.67 1.26 -0.61
N GLN A 597 -6.03 1.15 -1.90
CA GLN A 597 -7.01 2.01 -2.54
C GLN A 597 -8.38 1.94 -1.87
N LEU A 598 -8.81 0.75 -1.42
CA LEU A 598 -10.03 0.61 -0.61
C LEU A 598 -9.97 1.47 0.66
N GLY A 599 -8.82 1.50 1.33
CA GLY A 599 -8.64 2.26 2.57
C GLY A 599 -8.63 3.77 2.39
N GLN A 600 -8.63 4.28 1.15
CA GLN A 600 -8.66 5.70 0.82
C GLN A 600 -10.08 6.23 0.59
N TYR A 601 -11.10 5.37 0.46
CA TYR A 601 -12.48 5.82 0.32
C TYR A 601 -12.96 6.52 1.59
N ARG A 602 -13.59 7.69 1.42
CA ARG A 602 -14.03 8.57 2.52
C ARG A 602 -15.05 7.88 3.44
N GLU A 603 -15.91 7.06 2.85
CA GLU A 603 -16.91 6.27 3.57
C GLU A 603 -16.24 5.24 4.49
N ILE A 604 -15.22 4.53 3.99
CA ILE A 604 -14.45 3.58 4.78
C ILE A 604 -13.64 4.28 5.88
N GLN A 605 -13.07 5.45 5.60
CA GLN A 605 -12.39 6.25 6.62
C GLN A 605 -13.34 6.71 7.73
N SER A 606 -14.58 7.09 7.38
CA SER A 606 -15.62 7.45 8.34
C SER A 606 -15.94 6.30 9.29
N TYR A 607 -16.13 5.07 8.78
CA TYR A 607 -16.35 3.92 9.64
C TYR A 607 -15.14 3.54 10.49
N ARG A 608 -13.91 3.59 9.93
CA ARG A 608 -12.68 3.32 10.72
C ARG A 608 -12.50 4.33 11.86
N LYS A 609 -12.85 5.60 11.61
CA LYS A 609 -12.86 6.64 12.64
C LYS A 609 -13.84 6.29 13.76
N LEU A 610 -15.08 5.91 13.40
CA LEU A 610 -16.10 5.48 14.36
C LEU A 610 -15.61 4.29 15.21
N TYR A 611 -15.04 3.26 14.57
CA TYR A 611 -14.52 2.08 15.26
C TYR A 611 -13.41 2.45 16.24
N LYS A 612 -12.49 3.33 15.84
CA LYS A 612 -11.43 3.82 16.73
C LYS A 612 -12.00 4.56 17.94
N GLU A 613 -13.04 5.39 17.75
CA GLU A 613 -13.71 6.12 18.84
C GLU A 613 -14.48 5.18 19.78
N MET A 614 -15.04 4.07 19.26
CA MET A 614 -15.62 2.98 20.06
C MET A 614 -14.57 2.10 20.76
N GLY A 615 -13.27 2.27 20.45
CA GLY A 615 -12.17 1.46 21.00
C GLY A 615 -12.00 0.10 20.32
N ILE A 616 -12.55 -0.06 19.12
CA ILE A 616 -12.50 -1.30 18.33
C ILE A 616 -11.30 -1.25 17.40
N ASP A 617 -10.48 -2.32 17.42
CA ASP A 617 -9.46 -2.51 16.41
C ASP A 617 -10.10 -2.92 15.08
N TRP A 618 -10.26 -1.96 14.18
CA TRP A 618 -10.83 -2.17 12.86
C TRP A 618 -10.04 -3.15 11.98
N HIS A 619 -8.78 -3.47 12.33
CA HIS A 619 -8.04 -4.53 11.64
C HIS A 619 -8.61 -5.92 11.94
N SER A 620 -9.08 -6.12 13.18
CA SER A 620 -9.71 -7.35 13.67
C SER A 620 -11.21 -7.43 13.33
N ARG A 621 -11.93 -6.30 13.37
CA ARG A 621 -13.35 -6.17 13.01
C ARG A 621 -13.53 -5.09 11.94
N ARG A 622 -13.71 -5.48 10.68
CA ARG A 622 -13.79 -4.52 9.57
C ARG A 622 -15.22 -4.05 9.34
N PRO A 623 -15.46 -2.75 9.09
CA PRO A 623 -16.76 -2.26 8.63
C PRO A 623 -17.26 -3.04 7.41
N SER A 624 -18.58 -3.26 7.30
CA SER A 624 -19.17 -4.12 6.28
C SER A 624 -18.77 -3.77 4.83
N PRO A 625 -18.69 -2.49 4.39
CA PRO A 625 -18.30 -2.18 3.02
C PRO A 625 -16.84 -2.53 2.76
N GLU A 626 -15.97 -2.29 3.74
CA GLU A 626 -14.56 -2.67 3.65
C GLU A 626 -14.39 -4.18 3.66
N ALA A 627 -15.13 -4.92 4.51
CA ALA A 627 -15.04 -6.37 4.60
C ALA A 627 -15.41 -7.05 3.27
N LEU A 628 -16.52 -6.62 2.64
CA LEU A 628 -16.98 -7.14 1.35
C LEU A 628 -16.02 -6.81 0.21
N LEU A 629 -15.66 -5.54 0.03
CA LEU A 629 -14.73 -5.12 -1.03
C LEU A 629 -13.35 -5.76 -0.88
N ARG A 630 -12.86 -5.90 0.36
CA ARG A 630 -11.57 -6.55 0.62
C ARG A 630 -11.61 -8.03 0.27
N ARG A 631 -12.73 -8.72 0.50
CA ARG A 631 -12.89 -10.14 0.13
C ARG A 631 -12.75 -10.32 -1.39
N VAL A 632 -13.36 -9.43 -2.16
CA VAL A 632 -13.25 -9.38 -3.62
C VAL A 632 -11.83 -9.13 -4.07
N VAL A 633 -11.20 -8.07 -3.55
CA VAL A 633 -9.83 -7.68 -3.91
C VAL A 633 -8.81 -8.77 -3.56
N LEU A 634 -9.04 -9.54 -2.50
CA LEU A 634 -8.19 -10.68 -2.11
C LEU A 634 -8.51 -11.97 -2.87
N GLY A 635 -9.32 -11.92 -3.93
CA GLY A 635 -9.64 -13.08 -4.77
C GLY A 635 -10.51 -14.13 -4.08
N LYS A 636 -11.14 -13.80 -2.94
CA LYS A 636 -11.99 -14.75 -2.18
C LYS A 636 -13.44 -14.79 -2.68
N GLY A 637 -13.76 -14.06 -3.75
CA GLY A 637 -15.12 -13.91 -4.30
C GLY A 637 -16.09 -13.25 -3.32
N LEU A 638 -17.37 -13.22 -3.67
CA LEU A 638 -18.44 -12.81 -2.75
C LEU A 638 -19.16 -14.04 -2.19
N TYR A 639 -19.81 -13.83 -1.05
CA TYR A 639 -20.81 -14.79 -0.58
C TYR A 639 -22.00 -14.79 -1.55
N SER A 640 -22.66 -15.94 -1.66
CA SER A 640 -23.96 -16.08 -2.31
C SER A 640 -24.88 -16.66 -1.25
N ILE A 641 -25.72 -15.81 -0.67
CA ILE A 641 -26.54 -16.13 0.51
C ILE A 641 -27.99 -16.38 0.09
N ASN A 642 -28.66 -15.34 -0.39
CA ASN A 642 -30.01 -15.36 -0.95
C ASN A 642 -30.24 -14.05 -1.72
N THR A 643 -31.34 -13.96 -2.49
CA THR A 643 -31.58 -12.83 -3.39
C THR A 643 -31.66 -11.47 -2.67
N CYS A 644 -32.21 -11.42 -1.46
CA CYS A 644 -32.27 -10.18 -0.68
C CYS A 644 -30.89 -9.75 -0.17
N VAL A 645 -30.16 -10.68 0.47
CA VAL A 645 -28.84 -10.40 1.06
C VAL A 645 -27.83 -10.03 -0.01
N ASP A 646 -27.84 -10.74 -1.13
CA ASP A 646 -26.93 -10.48 -2.24
C ASP A 646 -27.26 -9.15 -2.94
N ALA A 647 -28.53 -8.77 -3.04
CA ALA A 647 -28.97 -7.51 -3.65
C ALA A 647 -28.48 -6.29 -2.87
N TYR A 648 -28.65 -6.26 -1.54
CA TYR A 648 -28.16 -5.12 -0.75
C TYR A 648 -26.63 -5.14 -0.63
N ASN A 649 -25.98 -6.30 -0.55
CA ASN A 649 -24.52 -6.37 -0.51
C ASN A 649 -23.88 -5.81 -1.79
N LEU A 650 -24.55 -5.96 -2.94
CA LEU A 650 -24.14 -5.30 -4.18
C LEU A 650 -24.14 -3.78 -4.04
N VAL A 651 -25.19 -3.21 -3.41
CA VAL A 651 -25.28 -1.77 -3.13
C VAL A 651 -24.22 -1.33 -2.12
N VAL A 652 -23.99 -2.10 -1.06
CA VAL A 652 -22.94 -1.81 -0.06
C VAL A 652 -21.59 -1.63 -0.73
N MET A 653 -21.23 -2.50 -1.68
CA MET A 653 -19.95 -2.36 -2.39
C MET A 653 -19.94 -1.20 -3.40
N LYS A 654 -21.04 -0.96 -4.12
CA LYS A 654 -21.16 0.15 -5.07
C LYS A 654 -21.05 1.51 -4.37
N GLN A 655 -21.82 1.68 -3.30
CA GLN A 655 -21.96 2.94 -2.59
C GLN A 655 -20.93 3.11 -1.47
N LYS A 656 -20.31 2.02 -1.01
CA LYS A 656 -19.34 1.94 0.11
C LYS A 656 -19.95 2.35 1.45
N VAL A 657 -21.27 2.31 1.55
CA VAL A 657 -22.06 2.65 2.74
C VAL A 657 -22.69 1.37 3.27
N SER A 658 -22.66 1.21 4.58
CA SER A 658 -23.16 0.02 5.27
C SER A 658 -24.69 -0.06 5.21
N VAL A 659 -25.19 -1.24 4.86
CA VAL A 659 -26.61 -1.59 4.78
C VAL A 659 -26.78 -2.93 5.50
N GLY A 660 -27.76 -3.00 6.40
CA GLY A 660 -28.22 -4.23 7.04
C GLY A 660 -29.69 -4.48 6.69
N ALA A 661 -30.04 -5.74 6.46
CA ALA A 661 -31.42 -6.18 6.24
C ALA A 661 -31.78 -7.28 7.24
N PHE A 662 -33.00 -7.21 7.78
CA PHE A 662 -33.46 -8.05 8.88
C PHE A 662 -34.88 -8.54 8.63
N ASP A 663 -35.21 -9.70 9.18
CA ASP A 663 -36.58 -10.22 9.18
C ASP A 663 -37.45 -9.35 10.09
N PHE A 664 -38.34 -8.56 9.47
CA PHE A 664 -39.21 -7.62 10.16
C PHE A 664 -40.15 -8.32 11.15
N ASP A 665 -40.61 -9.54 10.83
CA ASP A 665 -41.57 -10.29 11.65
C ASP A 665 -40.92 -10.83 12.93
N ARG A 666 -39.59 -10.89 12.95
CA ARG A 666 -38.78 -11.30 14.12
C ARG A 666 -38.33 -10.12 14.99
N LEU A 667 -38.50 -8.89 14.54
CA LEU A 667 -38.17 -7.69 15.32
C LEU A 667 -39.30 -7.29 16.30
N LYS A 668 -38.92 -6.79 17.47
CA LYS A 668 -39.83 -6.28 18.51
C LYS A 668 -39.73 -4.76 18.66
N PHE A 669 -40.56 -4.04 17.91
CA PHE A 669 -40.54 -2.57 17.84
C PHE A 669 -40.95 -1.85 19.15
N PRO A 670 -40.45 -0.62 19.41
CA PRO A 670 -39.58 0.18 18.54
C PRO A 670 -38.13 -0.31 18.58
N THR A 671 -37.42 -0.09 17.48
CA THR A 671 -35.97 -0.25 17.39
C THR A 671 -35.26 1.04 17.76
N ILE A 672 -34.02 0.94 18.23
CA ILE A 672 -33.21 2.08 18.65
C ILE A 672 -31.74 1.86 18.34
N LEU A 673 -31.08 2.89 17.84
CA LEU A 673 -29.62 2.98 17.80
C LEU A 673 -29.13 3.58 19.12
N ARG A 674 -28.38 2.80 19.91
CA ARG A 674 -27.85 3.24 21.21
C ARG A 674 -26.49 2.62 21.51
N PHE A 675 -25.78 3.20 22.48
CA PHE A 675 -24.62 2.51 23.05
C PHE A 675 -25.07 1.28 23.83
N ALA A 676 -24.23 0.23 23.82
CA ALA A 676 -24.46 -0.94 24.64
C ALA A 676 -24.39 -0.60 26.14
N LYS A 677 -25.20 -1.31 26.92
CA LYS A 677 -25.25 -1.25 28.38
C LYS A 677 -24.49 -2.44 28.95
N GLU A 678 -24.06 -2.31 30.20
CA GLU A 678 -23.43 -3.41 30.92
C GLU A 678 -24.37 -4.63 30.96
N GLY A 679 -23.86 -5.79 30.55
CA GLY A 679 -24.64 -7.02 30.46
C GLY A 679 -25.36 -7.24 29.13
N ASP A 680 -25.34 -6.29 28.19
CA ASP A 680 -25.85 -6.54 26.84
C ASP A 680 -25.00 -7.65 26.17
N GLU A 681 -25.66 -8.60 25.52
CA GLU A 681 -25.05 -9.68 24.72
C GLU A 681 -25.86 -9.96 23.45
N ILE A 682 -25.20 -10.58 22.47
CA ILE A 682 -25.79 -10.91 21.17
C ILE A 682 -25.26 -12.25 20.66
N LEU A 683 -26.16 -13.15 20.26
CA LEU A 683 -25.78 -14.35 19.53
C LEU A 683 -25.65 -14.02 18.04
N LEU A 684 -24.41 -13.88 17.57
CA LEU A 684 -24.10 -13.51 16.19
C LEU A 684 -24.28 -14.68 15.22
N LEU A 685 -24.56 -14.34 13.96
CA LEU A 685 -24.63 -15.33 12.87
C LEU A 685 -23.32 -16.09 12.69
N GLY A 686 -23.37 -17.42 12.88
CA GLY A 686 -22.21 -18.31 12.73
C GLY A 686 -21.51 -18.65 14.05
N ASP A 687 -21.92 -18.03 15.16
CA ASP A 687 -21.37 -18.30 16.48
C ASP A 687 -22.30 -19.25 17.27
N GLU A 688 -21.73 -20.07 18.16
CA GLU A 688 -22.47 -20.97 19.05
C GLU A 688 -22.81 -20.31 20.39
N GLU A 689 -21.98 -19.37 20.83
CA GLU A 689 -22.09 -18.68 22.12
C GLU A 689 -22.35 -17.17 21.96
N PRO A 690 -23.06 -16.51 22.90
CA PRO A 690 -23.27 -15.08 22.87
C PRO A 690 -21.97 -14.26 22.95
N THR A 691 -21.87 -13.24 22.10
CA THR A 691 -20.84 -12.20 22.17
C THR A 691 -21.29 -11.08 23.11
N LYS A 692 -20.45 -10.70 24.07
CA LYS A 692 -20.72 -9.58 24.97
C LYS A 692 -20.33 -8.26 24.33
N TYR A 693 -21.18 -7.26 24.49
CA TYR A 693 -20.85 -5.90 24.08
C TYR A 693 -19.92 -5.22 25.09
N THR A 694 -19.16 -4.23 24.63
CA THR A 694 -18.52 -3.23 25.49
C THR A 694 -19.38 -1.97 25.54
N SER A 695 -19.35 -1.23 26.66
CA SER A 695 -20.19 -0.04 26.85
C SER A 695 -19.93 1.12 25.88
N LYS A 696 -18.93 0.99 25.00
CA LYS A 696 -18.57 1.96 23.96
C LYS A 696 -19.06 1.56 22.57
N GLU A 697 -19.52 0.33 22.39
CA GLU A 697 -20.02 -0.17 21.11
C GLU A 697 -21.40 0.40 20.81
N LEU A 698 -21.58 0.88 19.58
CA LEU A 698 -22.82 1.40 19.04
C LEU A 698 -23.51 0.30 18.23
N ALA A 699 -24.76 0.00 18.58
CA ALA A 699 -25.51 -1.08 17.94
C ALA A 699 -27.02 -0.78 17.89
N TYR A 700 -27.72 -1.51 17.04
CA TYR A 700 -29.18 -1.48 16.97
C TYR A 700 -29.79 -2.52 17.91
N TYR A 701 -30.79 -2.07 18.64
CA TYR A 701 -31.58 -2.87 19.57
C TYR A 701 -33.05 -2.79 19.22
N ASP A 702 -33.78 -3.87 19.43
CA ASP A 702 -35.22 -3.84 19.56
C ASP A 702 -35.59 -4.06 21.05
N LYS A 703 -36.86 -4.36 21.37
CA LYS A 703 -37.28 -4.62 22.75
C LYS A 703 -36.71 -5.91 23.36
N GLU A 704 -36.24 -6.85 22.55
CA GLU A 704 -35.73 -8.14 23.00
C GLU A 704 -34.20 -8.10 23.21
N GLY A 705 -33.47 -7.36 22.37
CA GLY A 705 -32.03 -7.18 22.51
C GLY A 705 -31.37 -6.64 21.25
N GLY A 706 -30.04 -6.77 21.18
CA GLY A 706 -29.28 -6.40 19.99
C GLY A 706 -29.71 -7.24 18.78
N TYR A 707 -29.82 -6.63 17.61
CA TYR A 707 -30.01 -7.35 16.34
C TYR A 707 -28.85 -7.19 15.37
N ASN A 708 -27.87 -6.36 15.71
CA ASN A 708 -26.56 -6.32 15.09
C ASN A 708 -25.50 -5.83 16.10
N ILE A 709 -24.23 -5.80 15.68
CA ILE A 709 -23.12 -5.23 16.44
C ILE A 709 -22.32 -4.24 15.58
N ASP A 710 -21.64 -3.29 16.21
CA ASP A 710 -20.69 -2.34 15.61
C ASP A 710 -21.21 -1.62 14.36
N PHE A 711 -22.44 -1.08 14.40
CA PHE A 711 -23.01 -0.31 13.28
C PHE A 711 -23.06 -1.12 11.96
N ASN A 712 -23.78 -2.26 12.00
CA ASN A 712 -23.94 -3.28 10.95
C ASN A 712 -22.64 -3.98 10.52
N TYR A 713 -21.78 -4.32 11.50
CA TYR A 713 -20.66 -5.23 11.26
C TYR A 713 -21.11 -6.67 11.04
N ARG A 714 -21.95 -7.18 11.94
CA ARG A 714 -22.51 -8.55 11.92
C ARG A 714 -23.90 -8.55 12.56
N ASP A 715 -24.76 -9.40 12.02
CA ASP A 715 -26.16 -9.50 12.44
C ASP A 715 -26.39 -10.61 13.49
N ALA A 716 -27.46 -10.47 14.26
CA ALA A 716 -27.93 -11.49 15.19
C ALA A 716 -28.53 -12.69 14.46
N LYS A 717 -28.34 -13.89 15.02
CA LYS A 717 -28.98 -15.12 14.51
C LYS A 717 -30.51 -15.05 14.54
N ARG A 718 -31.09 -14.34 15.52
CA ARG A 718 -32.55 -14.30 15.71
C ARG A 718 -33.29 -13.56 14.60
N THR A 719 -32.70 -12.49 14.04
CA THR A 719 -33.33 -11.58 13.06
C THR A 719 -32.82 -11.76 11.63
N MET A 720 -32.08 -12.85 11.37
CA MET A 720 -31.48 -13.09 10.07
C MET A 720 -32.53 -13.22 8.97
N VAL A 721 -32.20 -12.74 7.77
CA VAL A 721 -33.02 -12.96 6.57
C VAL A 721 -32.84 -14.40 6.08
N THR A 722 -33.93 -15.14 5.97
CA THR A 722 -33.96 -16.49 5.37
C THR A 722 -34.84 -16.50 4.12
N VAL A 723 -34.92 -17.65 3.44
CA VAL A 723 -35.86 -17.84 2.32
C VAL A 723 -37.33 -17.80 2.75
N ASP A 724 -37.61 -17.94 4.06
CA ASP A 724 -38.96 -17.90 4.61
C ASP A 724 -39.37 -16.48 5.05
N THR A 725 -38.44 -15.53 5.05
CA THR A 725 -38.71 -14.14 5.43
C THR A 725 -39.62 -13.49 4.38
N THR A 726 -40.73 -12.91 4.83
CA THR A 726 -41.71 -12.25 3.93
C THR A 726 -41.73 -10.73 4.05
N ASN A 727 -41.17 -10.18 5.13
CA ASN A 727 -41.12 -8.74 5.40
C ASN A 727 -39.70 -8.34 5.80
N ILE A 728 -39.14 -7.32 5.15
CA ILE A 728 -37.75 -6.88 5.32
C ILE A 728 -37.69 -5.51 5.97
N TRP A 729 -36.91 -5.44 7.05
CA TRP A 729 -36.49 -4.20 7.70
C TRP A 729 -35.07 -3.83 7.27
N ILE A 730 -34.84 -2.59 6.85
CA ILE A 730 -33.52 -2.14 6.38
C ILE A 730 -32.99 -1.03 7.28
N ASN A 731 -31.70 -1.08 7.59
CA ASN A 731 -30.93 0.01 8.19
C ASN A 731 -29.76 0.41 7.28
N VAL A 732 -29.58 1.71 7.02
CA VAL A 732 -28.43 2.27 6.27
C VAL A 732 -27.72 3.31 7.12
N ASP A 733 -26.39 3.22 7.18
CA ASP A 733 -25.60 3.82 8.24
C ASP A 733 -24.82 5.06 7.79
N GLY A 734 -25.25 6.26 8.19
CA GLY A 734 -24.57 7.53 7.95
C GLY A 734 -23.82 8.07 9.16
N ILE A 735 -22.54 8.40 8.98
CA ILE A 735 -21.69 9.01 10.00
C ILE A 735 -20.55 9.81 9.36
N PHE A 736 -20.13 10.91 9.99
CA PHE A 736 -19.07 11.82 9.54
C PHE A 736 -19.26 12.31 8.11
N ASP A 737 -18.46 11.81 7.16
CA ASP A 737 -18.48 12.25 5.75
C ASP A 737 -19.61 11.60 4.95
N ILE A 738 -20.33 10.62 5.52
CA ILE A 738 -21.49 9.97 4.90
C ILE A 738 -22.74 10.80 5.22
N THR A 739 -23.09 11.69 4.29
CA THR A 739 -24.18 12.66 4.46
C THR A 739 -25.56 11.99 4.47
N PRO A 740 -26.60 12.64 5.04
CA PRO A 740 -27.97 12.12 4.97
C PRO A 740 -28.48 11.90 3.53
N GLN A 741 -28.01 12.71 2.57
CA GLN A 741 -28.28 12.52 1.15
C GLN A 741 -27.69 11.20 0.64
N ARG A 742 -26.44 10.92 1.01
CA ARG A 742 -25.75 9.67 0.64
C ARG A 742 -26.44 8.45 1.25
N VAL A 743 -26.92 8.57 2.48
CA VAL A 743 -27.73 7.55 3.16
C VAL A 743 -29.04 7.31 2.40
N TRP A 744 -29.74 8.37 1.99
CA TRP A 744 -30.96 8.27 1.21
C TRP A 744 -30.74 7.58 -0.14
N GLU A 745 -29.72 7.98 -0.90
CA GLU A 745 -29.38 7.36 -2.19
C GLU A 745 -29.06 5.88 -2.04
N THR A 746 -28.28 5.52 -1.01
CA THR A 746 -27.93 4.13 -0.72
C THR A 746 -29.15 3.32 -0.32
N LEU A 747 -30.02 3.87 0.53
CA LEU A 747 -31.27 3.23 0.95
C LEU A 747 -32.19 2.98 -0.24
N HIS A 748 -32.38 4.01 -1.07
CA HIS A 748 -33.27 3.94 -2.21
C HIS A 748 -32.78 2.92 -3.24
N GLU A 749 -31.47 2.87 -3.54
CA GLU A 749 -30.91 1.84 -4.42
C GLU A 749 -31.03 0.43 -3.80
N ALA A 750 -30.81 0.28 -2.48
CA ALA A 750 -30.98 -1.00 -1.81
C ALA A 750 -32.43 -1.51 -1.88
N VAL A 751 -33.40 -0.61 -1.68
CA VAL A 751 -34.83 -0.93 -1.81
C VAL A 751 -35.18 -1.33 -3.24
N ILE A 752 -34.72 -0.57 -4.25
CA ILE A 752 -34.94 -0.91 -5.67
C ILE A 752 -34.37 -2.30 -5.98
N ASN A 753 -33.10 -2.57 -5.62
CA ASN A 753 -32.47 -3.86 -5.93
C ASN A 753 -33.17 -5.01 -5.19
N ILE A 754 -33.56 -4.84 -3.93
CA ILE A 754 -34.29 -5.90 -3.22
C ILE A 754 -35.65 -6.15 -3.90
N VAL A 755 -36.38 -5.11 -4.29
CA VAL A 755 -37.68 -5.28 -4.98
C VAL A 755 -37.51 -5.91 -6.35
N GLU A 756 -36.45 -5.59 -7.08
CA GLU A 756 -36.15 -6.18 -8.38
C GLU A 756 -35.89 -7.70 -8.27
N TYR A 757 -35.09 -8.12 -7.28
CA TYR A 757 -34.63 -9.52 -7.17
C TYR A 757 -35.40 -10.39 -6.20
N ALA A 758 -36.21 -9.81 -5.32
CA ALA A 758 -37.05 -10.52 -4.36
C ALA A 758 -38.52 -10.08 -4.40
N GLY A 759 -38.91 -9.13 -5.26
CA GLY A 759 -40.28 -8.62 -5.33
C GLY A 759 -40.70 -7.85 -4.07
N GLY A 760 -42.01 -7.83 -3.82
CA GLY A 760 -42.58 -7.17 -2.65
C GLY A 760 -42.99 -5.71 -2.89
N LYS A 761 -43.54 -5.10 -1.84
CA LYS A 761 -44.11 -3.75 -1.85
C LYS A 761 -43.44 -2.90 -0.79
N VAL A 762 -42.88 -1.77 -1.21
CA VAL A 762 -42.29 -0.78 -0.30
C VAL A 762 -43.43 -0.08 0.46
N GLU A 763 -43.48 -0.25 1.77
CA GLU A 763 -44.46 0.42 2.62
C GLU A 763 -43.99 1.83 2.96
N PHE A 764 -42.69 1.97 3.24
CA PHE A 764 -42.03 3.25 3.37
C PHE A 764 -40.51 3.09 3.30
N GLU A 765 -39.85 4.21 3.04
CA GLU A 765 -38.42 4.42 3.16
C GLU A 765 -38.19 5.88 3.52
N GLY A 766 -37.10 6.18 4.24
CA GLY A 766 -36.73 7.55 4.61
C GLY A 766 -35.52 7.59 5.52
N VAL A 767 -34.99 8.80 5.76
CA VAL A 767 -33.81 9.01 6.61
C VAL A 767 -34.22 9.65 7.93
N VAL A 768 -33.74 9.08 9.02
CA VAL A 768 -33.81 9.66 10.36
C VAL A 768 -32.51 10.39 10.64
N VAL A 769 -32.59 11.72 10.75
CA VAL A 769 -31.50 12.63 11.13
C VAL A 769 -31.62 13.02 12.59
#